data_AF-A0A7C3ZRQ7-F1
#
_entry.id   AF-A0A7C3ZRQ7-F1
#
_cell.length_a   1.000
_cell.length_b   1.000
_cell.length_c   1.000
_cell.angle_alpha   90.00
_cell.angle_beta   90.00
_cell.angle_gamma   90.00
#
_symmetry.space_group_name_H-M   'P 1'
#
loop_
_entity.id
_entity.type
_entity.pdbx_description
1 polymer ?
#
loop_
_entity_poly.entity_id
_entity_poly.type
_entity_poly.pdbx_seq_one_letter_code
_entity_poly.pdbx_strand_id
1 'polypeptide(L)'
;MDTRKTFSRREFVVKGTAVVGGLLTAGLPWAKVTAVEEERPNLLFILTDDQRYDAMGFMGRPSFLKTPNIDRLAREGAHFENAFVTTALCSPSRASFLTGTYAHIHSVVNNEANDPDPACPNFGQLLQKVGYETAYIGKWHMAPKSDPRPGFDYWLSFKAQGVYENPTLNENGNEFQVEGYMTDILTEYAVKWLSKERRKPFCMVLGHKAVHAPFTPAPRHRSAFPDAEIPEPASYKDTFADKPAWMRRGFTFGMRRERWVESLDKPVPKEVKRENWNPRAEGRINYYRTILAIDDSVGRILDALEKSGQLGNTVIVFAGDNGFFQGEHGLGDKRLIYEESIRIPLLIRYPKMVKPGTKVKEMVLNIDIAPTFLELAKAEKTSMMQGMSLVPLMEGRKVAWRDRFLYEYFREEWLPGIPMMLGVRTNDWTYCCYPDVDDIEELYDLKADPLQMRNLALVPEYEEKLKEMRSDLARLKKETAYPEGKQLGAPPVTFREKPERVEGCVLFYDFAHGDVRDHSGHGNNGLLKGGTFVEEAGIRALRLQNGGYVDIPSSPSLNISMMPLTIEVSVKPDSPNGVIVAHGGESQGYSLYIEKGMPKFAVRANEVVTEIVGTSAIKGWVTLTAAIRENGISLYADGKEIAHSNATGLIPANPHENMQIGTDAGSQVGNYRTPAPFSGLMRYIRIWLGERKIEPSAGQP
;
A
#
# COMPACT_ATOMS: atom_id res chain seq x y z
N MET A 1 -22.30 34.84 39.39
CA MET A 1 -20.94 35.21 38.93
C MET A 1 -20.05 33.99 39.08
N ASP A 2 -19.33 33.74 38.00
CA ASP A 2 -18.35 32.68 37.74
C ASP A 2 -17.48 32.31 38.95
N THR A 3 -17.23 31.02 39.17
CA THR A 3 -15.84 30.50 39.19
C THR A 3 -15.79 28.98 39.21
N ARG A 4 -15.11 28.48 38.18
CA ARG A 4 -14.68 27.12 37.89
C ARG A 4 -13.76 26.54 38.98
N LYS A 5 -13.78 25.21 39.17
CA LYS A 5 -12.81 24.21 38.64
C LYS A 5 -12.65 23.00 39.59
N THR A 6 -12.59 21.82 38.97
CA THR A 6 -12.48 20.47 39.52
C THR A 6 -11.03 19.95 39.64
N PHE A 7 -10.94 18.73 40.22
CA PHE A 7 -9.83 17.75 40.34
C PHE A 7 -9.08 17.81 41.70
N SER A 8 -8.79 16.72 42.43
CA SER A 8 -8.54 15.33 42.02
C SER A 8 -8.77 14.27 43.14
N ARG A 9 -8.71 13.01 42.69
CA ARG A 9 -8.77 11.67 43.31
C ARG A 9 -8.05 11.41 44.66
N ARG A 10 -8.62 10.41 45.37
CA ARG A 10 -8.02 9.22 46.05
C ARG A 10 -7.98 9.17 47.59
N GLU A 11 -8.18 7.93 48.04
CA GLU A 11 -7.91 7.31 49.35
C GLU A 11 -8.99 7.37 50.44
N PHE A 12 -9.61 6.21 50.69
CA PHE A 12 -10.25 5.93 51.98
C PHE A 12 -9.84 4.53 52.45
N VAL A 13 -9.06 4.49 53.53
CA VAL A 13 -8.66 3.30 54.29
C VAL A 13 -9.46 3.25 55.60
N VAL A 14 -10.16 2.14 55.77
CA VAL A 14 -10.49 1.39 57.00
C VAL A 14 -10.37 2.10 58.36
N LYS A 15 -11.50 2.28 59.05
CA LYS A 15 -11.66 2.05 60.51
C LYS A 15 -13.09 1.62 60.82
N GLY A 16 -13.24 0.44 61.42
CA GLY A 16 -14.52 -0.06 61.94
C GLY A 16 -14.29 -1.13 63.00
N THR A 17 -14.16 -0.71 64.25
CA THR A 17 -14.06 -1.55 65.44
C THR A 17 -15.41 -2.13 65.86
N ALA A 18 -15.44 -3.46 65.93
CA ALA A 18 -16.12 -4.37 66.85
C ALA A 18 -17.43 -3.97 67.55
N VAL A 19 -18.45 -4.84 67.40
CA VAL A 19 -19.28 -5.33 68.51
C VAL A 19 -19.41 -6.85 68.38
N VAL A 20 -19.12 -7.54 69.49
CA VAL A 20 -19.16 -8.99 69.69
C VAL A 20 -20.57 -9.41 70.14
N GLY A 21 -21.11 -10.47 69.53
CA GLY A 21 -22.26 -11.23 70.02
C GLY A 21 -22.11 -12.67 69.56
N GLY A 22 -21.75 -13.56 70.48
CA GLY A 22 -21.39 -14.95 70.18
C GLY A 22 -22.60 -15.87 69.96
N LEU A 23 -22.37 -16.91 69.15
CA LEU A 23 -23.04 -18.21 69.24
C LEU A 23 -22.17 -19.26 68.52
N LEU A 24 -21.87 -20.33 69.25
CA LEU A 24 -21.11 -21.50 68.85
C LEU A 24 -21.88 -22.33 67.81
N THR A 25 -21.28 -22.59 66.65
CA THR A 25 -21.64 -23.76 65.81
C THR A 25 -20.40 -24.30 65.09
N ALA A 26 -20.08 -25.55 65.41
CA ALA A 26 -19.33 -26.58 64.68
C ALA A 26 -18.29 -26.15 63.61
N GLY A 27 -17.04 -26.51 63.87
CA GLY A 27 -15.95 -26.45 62.89
C GLY A 27 -16.22 -27.37 61.70
N LEU A 28 -16.49 -26.76 60.55
CA LEU A 28 -16.23 -27.34 59.24
C LEU A 28 -14.83 -26.89 58.81
N PRO A 29 -13.97 -27.78 58.28
CA PRO A 29 -12.72 -27.34 57.70
C PRO A 29 -13.05 -26.39 56.55
N TRP A 30 -12.60 -25.14 56.65
CA TRP A 30 -12.53 -24.24 55.51
C TRP A 30 -11.68 -24.95 54.46
N ALA A 31 -12.33 -25.61 53.50
CA ALA A 31 -11.66 -25.99 52.27
C ALA A 31 -11.08 -24.69 51.73
N LYS A 32 -9.75 -24.59 51.71
CA LYS A 32 -9.07 -23.60 50.90
C LYS A 32 -9.59 -23.85 49.49
N VAL A 33 -10.52 -23.02 49.04
CA VAL A 33 -10.77 -22.82 47.63
C VAL A 33 -9.48 -22.21 47.12
N THR A 34 -8.50 -23.05 46.79
CA THR A 34 -7.42 -22.65 45.92
C THR A 34 -8.11 -22.24 44.63
N ALA A 35 -8.23 -20.94 44.40
CA ALA A 35 -8.53 -20.45 43.07
C ALA A 35 -7.62 -21.22 42.12
N VAL A 36 -8.21 -22.02 41.24
CA VAL A 36 -7.45 -22.70 40.19
C VAL A 36 -6.77 -21.57 39.44
N GLU A 37 -5.45 -21.46 39.60
CA GLU A 37 -4.66 -20.51 38.83
C GLU A 37 -4.97 -20.82 37.37
N GLU A 38 -5.64 -19.88 36.71
CA GLU A 38 -6.22 -20.09 35.40
C GLU A 38 -5.09 -20.42 34.42
N GLU A 39 -4.96 -21.72 34.12
CA GLU A 39 -3.83 -22.28 33.41
C GLU A 39 -3.70 -21.63 32.03
N ARG A 40 -2.57 -20.97 31.80
CA ARG A 40 -2.28 -20.29 30.53
C ARG A 40 -2.32 -21.31 29.39
N PRO A 41 -2.98 -21.00 28.26
CA PRO A 41 -3.11 -21.95 27.18
C PRO A 41 -1.79 -22.17 26.45
N ASN A 42 -1.66 -23.34 25.82
CA ASN A 42 -0.69 -23.52 24.76
C ASN A 42 -1.14 -22.78 23.50
N LEU A 43 -0.20 -22.35 22.69
CA LEU A 43 -0.45 -21.60 21.45
C LEU A 43 0.09 -22.41 20.27
N LEU A 44 -0.76 -22.68 19.28
CA LEU A 44 -0.37 -23.32 18.04
C LEU A 44 -0.83 -22.47 16.87
N PHE A 45 0.10 -22.03 16.05
CA PHE A 45 -0.18 -21.27 14.83
C PHE A 45 0.21 -22.08 13.60
N ILE A 46 -0.79 -22.56 12.86
CA ILE A 46 -0.64 -23.25 11.58
C ILE A 46 -0.83 -22.20 10.48
N LEU A 47 0.20 -21.98 9.67
CA LEU A 47 0.20 -21.01 8.58
C LEU A 47 0.43 -21.73 7.26
N THR A 48 -0.45 -21.48 6.31
CA THR A 48 -0.35 -21.95 4.92
C THR A 48 0.11 -20.83 4.01
N ASP A 49 0.57 -21.19 2.82
CA ASP A 49 1.11 -20.25 1.83
C ASP A 49 0.18 -20.19 0.62
N ASP A 50 -0.27 -19.00 0.22
CA ASP A 50 -1.18 -18.79 -0.92
C ASP A 50 -2.54 -19.56 -0.82
N GLN A 51 -2.97 -19.97 0.38
CA GLN A 51 -4.28 -20.62 0.55
C GLN A 51 -5.40 -19.57 0.56
N ARG A 52 -6.36 -19.72 -0.35
CA ARG A 52 -7.51 -18.82 -0.46
C ARG A 52 -8.46 -18.97 0.71
N TYR A 53 -9.13 -17.86 1.05
CA TYR A 53 -10.16 -17.81 2.10
C TYR A 53 -11.34 -18.75 1.84
N ASP A 54 -11.61 -19.11 0.59
CA ASP A 54 -12.70 -19.98 0.16
C ASP A 54 -12.24 -21.38 -0.27
N ALA A 55 -10.95 -21.72 -0.10
CA ALA A 55 -10.38 -23.03 -0.39
C ALA A 55 -10.36 -23.93 0.86
N MET A 56 -11.52 -24.07 1.49
CA MET A 56 -11.79 -25.00 2.61
C MET A 56 -13.09 -25.75 2.31
N GLY A 57 -13.18 -27.02 2.68
CA GLY A 57 -14.28 -27.92 2.35
C GLY A 57 -15.65 -27.39 2.77
N PHE A 58 -15.76 -26.80 3.96
CA PHE A 58 -17.01 -26.20 4.45
C PHE A 58 -17.44 -24.92 3.71
N MET A 59 -16.55 -24.27 2.94
CA MET A 59 -16.87 -23.09 2.13
C MET A 59 -17.58 -23.47 0.82
N GLY A 60 -17.43 -24.72 0.37
CA GLY A 60 -18.21 -25.28 -0.72
C GLY A 60 -17.95 -24.72 -2.12
N ARG A 61 -16.93 -23.87 -2.32
CA ARG A 61 -16.65 -23.24 -3.62
C ARG A 61 -16.34 -24.28 -4.71
N PRO A 62 -15.23 -25.05 -4.65
CA PRO A 62 -15.18 -26.30 -5.40
C PRO A 62 -15.91 -27.36 -4.59
N SER A 63 -17.05 -27.83 -5.09
CA SER A 63 -17.89 -28.82 -4.43
C SER A 63 -17.17 -30.15 -4.13
N PHE A 64 -16.13 -30.46 -4.92
CA PHE A 64 -15.30 -31.67 -4.79
C PHE A 64 -14.25 -31.58 -3.67
N LEU A 65 -13.86 -30.38 -3.22
CA LEU A 65 -12.86 -30.24 -2.16
C LEU A 65 -13.46 -30.67 -0.83
N LYS A 66 -12.74 -31.54 -0.12
CA LYS A 66 -13.07 -31.96 1.24
C LYS A 66 -11.82 -31.78 2.10
N THR A 67 -11.97 -31.08 3.21
CA THR A 67 -10.90 -30.85 4.18
C THR A 67 -11.45 -31.14 5.58
N PRO A 68 -11.77 -32.40 5.90
CA PRO A 68 -12.48 -32.76 7.12
C PRO A 68 -11.79 -32.29 8.41
N ASN A 69 -10.45 -32.19 8.41
CA ASN A 69 -9.67 -31.76 9.58
C ASN A 69 -9.61 -30.23 9.71
N ILE A 70 -9.49 -29.50 8.60
CA ILE A 70 -9.64 -28.03 8.60
C ILE A 70 -11.09 -27.66 8.98
N ASP A 71 -12.08 -28.36 8.40
CA ASP A 71 -13.50 -28.17 8.71
C ASP A 71 -13.79 -28.48 10.19
N ARG A 72 -13.03 -29.38 10.81
CA ARG A 72 -13.11 -29.67 12.24
C ARG A 72 -12.71 -28.46 13.09
N LEU A 73 -11.67 -27.72 12.70
CA LEU A 73 -11.30 -26.47 13.38
C LEU A 73 -12.44 -25.44 13.32
N ALA A 74 -13.10 -25.32 12.17
CA ALA A 74 -14.25 -24.42 12.00
C ALA A 74 -15.46 -24.88 12.84
N ARG A 75 -15.80 -26.17 12.83
CA ARG A 75 -16.92 -26.72 13.61
C ARG A 75 -16.70 -26.63 15.12
N GLU A 76 -15.48 -26.85 15.59
CA GLU A 76 -15.15 -26.84 17.03
C GLU A 76 -14.72 -25.46 17.54
N GLY A 77 -14.54 -24.48 16.65
CA GLY A 77 -14.03 -23.16 16.96
C GLY A 77 -14.83 -22.05 16.31
N ALA A 78 -14.11 -21.00 15.88
CA ALA A 78 -14.64 -19.84 15.19
C ALA A 78 -14.05 -19.73 13.78
N HIS A 79 -14.91 -19.39 12.82
CA HIS A 79 -14.53 -18.93 11.48
C HIS A 79 -14.63 -17.41 11.44
N PHE A 80 -13.51 -16.75 11.13
CA PHE A 80 -13.45 -15.30 10.94
C PHE A 80 -13.69 -15.01 9.45
N GLU A 81 -14.92 -14.64 9.12
CA GLU A 81 -15.34 -14.49 7.73
C GLU A 81 -14.56 -13.36 7.03
N ASN A 82 -14.27 -12.27 7.74
CA ASN A 82 -13.62 -11.07 7.20
C ASN A 82 -12.19 -10.91 7.75
N ALA A 83 -11.33 -11.89 7.46
CA ALA A 83 -9.92 -11.86 7.82
C ALA A 83 -9.04 -11.42 6.63
N PHE A 84 -8.21 -10.40 6.85
CA PHE A 84 -7.40 -9.77 5.81
C PHE A 84 -5.93 -9.66 6.18
N VAL A 85 -5.09 -9.47 5.18
CA VAL A 85 -3.67 -9.10 5.36
C VAL A 85 -3.46 -7.63 5.02
N THR A 86 -2.56 -6.99 5.75
CA THR A 86 -2.15 -5.59 5.51
C THR A 86 -1.30 -5.43 4.25
N THR A 87 -0.63 -6.51 3.82
CA THR A 87 0.14 -6.62 2.58
C THR A 87 0.00 -8.03 2.04
N ALA A 88 -0.55 -8.22 0.84
CA ALA A 88 -0.73 -9.54 0.22
C ALA A 88 0.56 -10.05 -0.44
N LEU A 89 1.58 -10.28 0.37
CA LEU A 89 2.87 -10.82 -0.04
C LEU A 89 3.50 -11.65 1.09
N CYS A 90 4.11 -12.78 0.74
CA CYS A 90 4.59 -13.79 1.69
C CYS A 90 5.46 -13.22 2.84
N SER A 91 6.60 -12.58 2.54
CA SER A 91 7.53 -12.12 3.58
C SER A 91 6.97 -10.98 4.44
N PRO A 92 6.40 -9.90 3.86
CA PRO A 92 5.77 -8.84 4.65
C PRO A 92 4.63 -9.35 5.53
N SER A 93 3.75 -10.21 5.01
CA SER A 93 2.63 -10.73 5.79
C SER A 93 3.09 -11.62 6.94
N ARG A 94 4.10 -12.48 6.74
CA ARG A 94 4.69 -13.31 7.81
C ARG A 94 5.31 -12.44 8.90
N ALA A 95 5.99 -11.36 8.54
CA ALA A 95 6.51 -10.38 9.49
C ALA A 95 5.37 -9.70 10.26
N SER A 96 4.29 -9.32 9.57
CA SER A 96 3.09 -8.70 10.18
C SER A 96 2.41 -9.63 11.20
N PHE A 97 2.26 -10.93 10.89
CA PHE A 97 1.75 -11.93 11.85
C PHE A 97 2.61 -12.04 13.11
N LEU A 98 3.94 -12.08 12.93
CA LEU A 98 4.89 -12.29 14.02
C LEU A 98 5.04 -11.06 14.92
N THR A 99 5.06 -9.87 14.32
CA THR A 99 5.34 -8.61 15.02
C THR A 99 4.08 -7.86 15.44
N GLY A 100 2.92 -8.14 14.84
CA GLY A 100 1.69 -7.39 15.07
C GLY A 100 1.74 -5.95 14.56
N THR A 101 2.59 -5.69 13.55
CA THR A 101 2.82 -4.35 12.98
C THR A 101 2.68 -4.35 11.47
N TYR A 102 2.45 -3.18 10.89
CA TYR A 102 2.46 -2.98 9.45
C TYR A 102 3.87 -3.09 8.84
N ALA A 103 3.95 -3.30 7.53
CA ALA A 103 5.20 -3.48 6.82
C ALA A 103 6.11 -2.25 6.83
N HIS A 104 5.54 -1.05 6.82
CA HIS A 104 6.32 0.18 7.03
C HIS A 104 6.94 0.31 8.44
N ILE A 105 6.44 -0.44 9.44
CA ILE A 105 6.98 -0.44 10.80
C ILE A 105 8.06 -1.52 10.97
N HIS A 106 7.77 -2.77 10.59
CA HIS A 106 8.75 -3.86 10.70
C HIS A 106 9.80 -3.90 9.58
N SER A 107 9.68 -3.03 8.57
CA SER A 107 10.61 -2.84 7.44
C SER A 107 10.75 -3.99 6.42
N VAL A 108 10.17 -5.16 6.70
CA VAL A 108 10.00 -6.23 5.69
C VAL A 108 8.91 -5.83 4.69
N VAL A 109 9.29 -5.11 3.64
CA VAL A 109 8.35 -4.50 2.68
C VAL A 109 8.17 -5.31 1.39
N ASN A 110 9.07 -6.27 1.13
CA ASN A 110 9.04 -7.12 -0.06
C ASN A 110 9.62 -8.52 0.22
N ASN A 111 9.74 -9.36 -0.81
CA ASN A 111 10.32 -10.71 -0.71
C ASN A 111 11.85 -10.76 -0.89
N GLU A 112 12.55 -9.62 -0.90
CA GLU A 112 14.02 -9.54 -1.07
C GLU A 112 14.80 -9.88 0.21
N ALA A 113 14.12 -10.54 1.17
CA ALA A 113 14.70 -11.26 2.29
C ALA A 113 15.45 -10.39 3.32
N ASN A 114 14.70 -9.55 4.04
CA ASN A 114 15.17 -8.84 5.22
C ASN A 114 14.41 -9.30 6.47
N ASP A 115 15.13 -9.67 7.53
CA ASP A 115 14.49 -9.97 8.81
C ASP A 115 13.79 -8.70 9.33
N PRO A 116 12.71 -8.84 10.13
CA PRO A 116 12.06 -7.69 10.76
C PRO A 116 13.05 -6.83 11.56
N ASP A 117 12.80 -5.52 11.59
CA ASP A 117 13.56 -4.59 12.43
C ASP A 117 13.64 -5.15 13.87
N PRO A 118 14.83 -5.33 14.46
CA PRO A 118 14.98 -5.83 15.82
C PRO A 118 14.24 -5.01 16.89
N ALA A 119 13.90 -3.75 16.62
CA ALA A 119 13.05 -2.91 17.46
C ALA A 119 11.58 -3.38 17.50
N CYS A 120 11.17 -4.23 16.55
CA CYS A 120 9.86 -4.87 16.47
C CYS A 120 9.98 -6.35 16.87
N PRO A 121 10.06 -6.68 18.18
CA PRO A 121 10.22 -8.07 18.61
C PRO A 121 9.01 -8.90 18.20
N ASN A 122 9.26 -10.12 17.73
CA ASN A 122 8.18 -11.05 17.43
C ASN A 122 7.49 -11.55 18.72
N PHE A 123 6.25 -12.04 18.60
CA PHE A 123 5.51 -12.56 19.75
C PHE A 123 6.25 -13.70 20.46
N GLY A 124 7.06 -14.51 19.77
CA GLY A 124 7.84 -15.59 20.36
C GLY A 124 8.85 -15.08 21.39
N GLN A 125 9.59 -14.02 21.07
CA GLN A 125 10.51 -13.35 22.00
C GLN A 125 9.78 -12.82 23.24
N LEU A 126 8.56 -12.31 23.07
CA LEU A 126 7.75 -11.77 24.17
C LEU A 126 7.14 -12.88 25.04
N LEU A 127 6.72 -14.00 24.43
CA LEU A 127 6.20 -15.17 25.12
C LEU A 127 7.29 -15.88 25.96
N GLN A 128 8.53 -15.95 25.46
CA GLN A 128 9.65 -16.50 26.23
C GLN A 128 9.89 -15.75 27.54
N LYS A 129 9.69 -14.42 27.56
CA LYS A 129 9.84 -13.60 28.78
C LYS A 129 8.86 -13.97 29.88
N VAL A 130 7.69 -14.52 29.52
CA VAL A 130 6.69 -15.02 30.47
C VAL A 130 6.74 -16.55 30.63
N GLY A 131 7.78 -17.20 30.12
CA GLY A 131 8.10 -18.60 30.41
C GLY A 131 7.50 -19.63 29.45
N TYR A 132 7.06 -19.22 28.26
CA TYR A 132 6.68 -20.16 27.20
C TYR A 132 7.92 -20.85 26.61
N GLU A 133 7.80 -22.14 26.29
CA GLU A 133 8.72 -22.83 25.37
C GLU A 133 8.25 -22.60 23.93
N THR A 134 9.16 -22.23 23.04
CA THR A 134 8.81 -21.73 21.70
C THR A 134 9.43 -22.57 20.58
N ALA A 135 8.69 -22.77 19.49
CA ALA A 135 9.18 -23.46 18.31
C ALA A 135 8.73 -22.79 17.00
N TYR A 136 9.62 -22.79 16.02
CA TYR A 136 9.31 -22.44 14.63
C TYR A 136 9.67 -23.60 13.71
N ILE A 137 8.70 -24.07 12.93
CA ILE A 137 8.83 -25.19 12.01
C ILE A 137 8.28 -24.78 10.64
N GLY A 138 9.16 -24.66 9.65
CA GLY A 138 8.82 -24.45 8.25
C GLY A 138 9.28 -23.10 7.67
N LYS A 139 8.46 -22.52 6.80
CA LYS A 139 8.81 -21.39 5.92
C LYS A 139 8.95 -20.08 6.69
N TRP A 140 10.20 -19.65 6.93
CA TRP A 140 10.50 -18.31 7.48
C TRP A 140 10.39 -17.21 6.41
N HIS A 141 11.06 -17.40 5.28
CA HIS A 141 11.01 -16.56 4.06
C HIS A 141 11.49 -15.10 4.16
N MET A 142 11.68 -14.57 5.36
CA MET A 142 12.11 -13.19 5.57
C MET A 142 13.64 -13.03 5.57
N ALA A 143 14.42 -14.05 5.23
CA ALA A 143 15.88 -13.95 5.22
C ALA A 143 16.53 -14.85 4.16
N PRO A 144 17.73 -14.50 3.64
CA PRO A 144 18.41 -15.30 2.62
C PRO A 144 18.90 -16.64 3.18
N LYS A 145 19.15 -16.68 4.49
CA LYS A 145 19.58 -17.86 5.23
C LYS A 145 18.44 -18.43 6.08
N SER A 146 18.55 -19.71 6.41
CA SER A 146 17.62 -20.45 7.26
C SER A 146 18.12 -20.63 8.69
N ASP A 147 19.07 -19.81 9.14
CA ASP A 147 19.64 -19.89 10.50
C ASP A 147 18.58 -19.63 11.58
N PRO A 148 18.76 -20.12 12.81
CA PRO A 148 17.85 -19.83 13.92
C PRO A 148 17.61 -18.34 14.15
N ARG A 149 16.43 -17.99 14.67
CA ARG A 149 16.02 -16.62 15.00
C ARG A 149 15.64 -16.48 16.47
N PRO A 150 15.87 -15.30 17.09
CA PRO A 150 15.41 -15.05 18.46
C PRO A 150 13.91 -15.27 18.63
N GLY A 151 13.52 -15.79 19.79
CA GLY A 151 12.11 -16.06 20.12
C GLY A 151 11.64 -17.49 19.88
N PHE A 152 12.53 -18.38 19.46
CA PHE A 152 12.23 -19.79 19.19
C PHE A 152 13.32 -20.69 19.79
N ASP A 153 12.99 -21.46 20.83
CA ASP A 153 13.88 -22.44 21.48
C ASP A 153 14.19 -23.63 20.56
N TYR A 154 13.25 -23.96 19.67
CA TYR A 154 13.43 -24.96 18.64
C TYR A 154 13.19 -24.35 17.26
N TRP A 155 14.11 -24.61 16.34
CA TRP A 155 14.07 -24.07 14.99
C TRP A 155 14.28 -25.18 13.96
N LEU A 156 13.33 -25.30 13.04
CA LEU A 156 13.44 -26.10 11.82
C LEU A 156 12.95 -25.25 10.65
N SER A 157 13.84 -24.86 9.73
CA SER A 157 13.46 -24.00 8.60
C SER A 157 14.20 -24.36 7.32
N PHE A 158 13.95 -23.62 6.24
CA PHE A 158 14.60 -23.80 4.93
C PHE A 158 14.77 -22.47 4.22
N LYS A 159 15.70 -22.42 3.26
CA LYS A 159 16.05 -21.20 2.52
C LYS A 159 14.95 -20.82 1.53
N ALA A 160 14.72 -19.51 1.40
CA ALA A 160 13.84 -18.90 0.40
C ALA A 160 12.44 -19.54 0.35
N GLN A 161 11.99 -19.99 -0.83
CA GLN A 161 10.66 -20.58 -1.05
C GLN A 161 10.59 -22.08 -0.68
N GLY A 162 11.74 -22.72 -0.44
CA GLY A 162 11.83 -24.18 -0.32
C GLY A 162 11.39 -24.95 -1.56
N VAL A 163 11.53 -26.27 -1.50
CA VAL A 163 11.07 -27.23 -2.52
C VAL A 163 10.03 -28.17 -1.93
N TYR A 164 9.23 -28.82 -2.77
CA TYR A 164 8.20 -29.76 -2.31
C TYR A 164 8.76 -31.14 -1.95
N GLU A 165 9.81 -31.59 -2.64
CA GLU A 165 10.37 -32.93 -2.52
C GLU A 165 11.85 -32.85 -2.14
N ASN A 166 12.27 -33.75 -1.27
CA ASN A 166 13.65 -33.94 -0.82
C ASN A 166 14.35 -32.66 -0.35
N PRO A 167 13.74 -31.87 0.56
CA PRO A 167 14.24 -30.55 0.89
C PRO A 167 15.52 -30.57 1.71
N THR A 168 16.31 -29.50 1.58
CA THR A 168 17.35 -29.15 2.54
C THR A 168 16.73 -28.31 3.66
N LEU A 169 16.87 -28.76 4.90
CA LEU A 169 16.39 -28.12 6.11
C LEU A 169 17.56 -27.67 6.99
N ASN A 170 17.29 -26.72 7.88
CA ASN A 170 18.19 -26.26 8.94
C ASN A 170 17.51 -26.51 10.28
N GLU A 171 18.04 -27.45 11.07
CA GLU A 171 17.60 -27.72 12.44
C GLU A 171 18.60 -27.13 13.43
N ASN A 172 18.19 -26.09 14.15
CA ASN A 172 19.00 -25.40 15.16
C ASN A 172 20.42 -25.04 14.70
N GLY A 173 20.57 -24.58 13.46
CA GLY A 173 21.86 -24.19 12.87
C GLY A 173 22.56 -25.30 12.09
N ASN A 174 22.03 -26.53 12.08
CA ASN A 174 22.61 -27.64 11.35
C ASN A 174 21.81 -27.91 10.06
N GLU A 175 22.45 -27.72 8.91
CA GLU A 175 21.83 -28.00 7.60
C GLU A 175 21.94 -29.50 7.25
N PHE A 176 20.85 -30.08 6.77
CA PHE A 176 20.79 -31.46 6.28
C PHE A 176 19.74 -31.60 5.18
N GLN A 177 19.89 -32.61 4.34
CA GLN A 177 18.87 -32.99 3.35
C GLN A 177 18.07 -34.18 3.88
N VAL A 178 16.77 -34.18 3.63
CA VAL A 178 15.85 -35.24 4.04
C VAL A 178 15.00 -35.68 2.86
N GLU A 179 14.82 -36.98 2.69
CA GLU A 179 13.96 -37.54 1.64
C GLU A 179 12.48 -37.44 2.05
N GLY A 180 11.61 -37.15 1.08
CA GLY A 180 10.16 -37.13 1.27
C GLY A 180 9.51 -35.82 0.85
N TYR A 181 8.25 -35.65 1.26
CA TYR A 181 7.44 -34.50 0.89
C TYR A 181 7.42 -33.45 2.01
N MET A 182 7.73 -32.20 1.67
CA MET A 182 7.95 -31.08 2.60
C MET A 182 6.86 -30.94 3.66
N THR A 183 5.59 -31.00 3.26
CA THR A 183 4.46 -30.87 4.21
C THR A 183 4.45 -32.00 5.23
N ASP A 184 4.71 -33.23 4.80
CA ASP A 184 4.71 -34.40 5.68
C ASP A 184 5.89 -34.38 6.66
N ILE A 185 7.07 -33.98 6.17
CA ILE A 185 8.28 -33.82 6.97
C ILE A 185 8.07 -32.78 8.06
N LEU A 186 7.62 -31.56 7.71
CA LEU A 186 7.35 -30.51 8.70
C LEU A 186 6.31 -30.96 9.73
N THR A 187 5.27 -31.68 9.30
CA THR A 187 4.24 -32.25 10.19
C THR A 187 4.84 -33.26 11.16
N GLU A 188 5.73 -34.14 10.69
CA GLU A 188 6.36 -35.14 11.54
C GLU A 188 7.20 -34.50 12.64
N TYR A 189 8.03 -33.51 12.31
CA TYR A 189 8.81 -32.76 13.29
C TYR A 189 7.91 -32.00 14.28
N ALA A 190 6.81 -31.41 13.79
CA ALA A 190 5.83 -30.74 14.64
C ALA A 190 5.14 -31.71 15.61
N VAL A 191 4.67 -32.88 15.14
CA VAL A 191 4.09 -33.93 15.99
C VAL A 191 5.10 -34.44 17.01
N LYS A 192 6.35 -34.71 16.60
CA LYS A 192 7.43 -35.14 17.50
C LYS A 192 7.71 -34.08 18.57
N TRP A 193 7.72 -32.81 18.19
CA TRP A 193 7.93 -31.73 19.13
C TRP A 193 6.74 -31.59 20.10
N LEU A 194 5.50 -31.62 19.61
CA LEU A 194 4.27 -31.50 20.42
C LEU A 194 4.09 -32.67 21.40
N SER A 195 4.49 -33.88 21.02
CA SER A 195 4.30 -35.09 21.84
C SER A 195 5.21 -35.18 23.07
N LYS A 196 6.13 -34.22 23.27
CA LYS A 196 6.99 -34.18 24.45
C LYS A 196 6.18 -33.79 25.69
N GLU A 197 6.38 -34.52 26.78
CA GLU A 197 5.85 -34.12 28.09
C GLU A 197 6.46 -32.79 28.52
N ARG A 198 5.61 -31.86 28.96
CA ARG A 198 6.03 -30.51 29.38
C ARG A 198 5.23 -30.04 30.57
N ARG A 199 5.89 -29.23 31.40
CA ARG A 199 5.26 -28.46 32.50
C ARG A 199 5.03 -26.99 32.13
N LYS A 200 5.77 -26.47 31.15
CA LYS A 200 5.64 -25.10 30.67
C LYS A 200 4.58 -25.04 29.57
N PRO A 201 3.82 -23.94 29.45
CA PRO A 201 3.01 -23.71 28.27
C PRO A 201 3.93 -23.53 27.06
N PHE A 202 3.44 -23.88 25.88
CA PHE A 202 4.23 -23.81 24.65
C PHE A 202 3.62 -22.89 23.61
N CYS A 203 4.44 -22.38 22.69
CA CYS A 203 4.02 -21.72 21.47
C CYS A 203 4.74 -22.34 20.27
N MET A 204 4.01 -22.90 19.31
CA MET A 204 4.58 -23.44 18.07
C MET A 204 4.00 -22.73 16.85
N VAL A 205 4.88 -22.29 15.96
CA VAL A 205 4.51 -21.86 14.60
C VAL A 205 4.86 -22.99 13.64
N LEU A 206 3.86 -23.50 12.92
CA LEU A 206 3.99 -24.46 11.83
C LEU A 206 3.65 -23.76 10.51
N GLY A 207 4.66 -23.25 9.82
CA GLY A 207 4.51 -22.52 8.55
C GLY A 207 4.77 -23.43 7.35
N HIS A 208 3.74 -23.97 6.72
CA HIS A 208 3.91 -24.79 5.53
C HIS A 208 4.35 -23.97 4.30
N LYS A 209 5.10 -24.61 3.38
CA LYS A 209 5.30 -24.15 2.00
C LYS A 209 4.02 -24.29 1.17
N ALA A 210 3.25 -25.33 1.46
CA ALA A 210 2.00 -25.60 0.79
C ALA A 210 0.98 -24.50 1.17
N VAL A 211 0.21 -23.97 0.23
CA VAL A 211 0.02 -24.42 -1.16
C VAL A 211 0.66 -23.47 -2.19
N HIS A 212 1.84 -22.90 -1.94
CA HIS A 212 2.51 -22.03 -2.91
C HIS A 212 2.82 -22.75 -4.24
N ALA A 213 2.90 -21.97 -5.33
CA ALA A 213 3.34 -22.47 -6.65
C ALA A 213 4.70 -23.21 -6.54
N PRO A 214 4.94 -24.27 -7.34
CA PRO A 214 4.17 -24.74 -8.50
C PRO A 214 3.03 -25.74 -8.16
N PHE A 215 2.53 -25.75 -6.92
CA PHE A 215 1.41 -26.61 -6.52
C PHE A 215 1.68 -28.10 -6.69
N THR A 216 2.89 -28.57 -6.41
CA THR A 216 3.22 -30.00 -6.53
C THR A 216 2.41 -30.79 -5.49
N PRO A 217 1.51 -31.72 -5.88
CA PRO A 217 0.75 -32.49 -4.90
C PRO A 217 1.61 -33.54 -4.21
N ALA A 218 1.27 -33.86 -2.95
CA ALA A 218 1.85 -35.02 -2.28
C ALA A 218 1.60 -36.30 -3.11
N PRO A 219 2.53 -37.27 -3.15
CA PRO A 219 2.41 -38.47 -3.98
C PRO A 219 1.05 -39.18 -3.86
N ARG A 220 0.51 -39.30 -2.64
CA ARG A 220 -0.80 -39.92 -2.35
C ARG A 220 -2.02 -39.15 -2.89
N HIS A 221 -1.86 -37.87 -3.22
CA HIS A 221 -2.93 -36.96 -3.66
C HIS A 221 -2.85 -36.59 -5.13
N ARG A 222 -1.81 -37.03 -5.87
CA ARG A 222 -1.60 -36.70 -7.30
C ARG A 222 -2.78 -37.10 -8.20
N SER A 223 -3.46 -38.19 -7.86
CA SER A 223 -4.61 -38.70 -8.63
C SER A 223 -5.97 -38.25 -8.08
N ALA A 224 -6.01 -37.40 -7.05
CA ALA A 224 -7.27 -36.93 -6.50
C ALA A 224 -8.06 -36.11 -7.53
N PHE A 225 -9.38 -36.15 -7.44
CA PHE A 225 -10.27 -35.36 -8.30
C PHE A 225 -10.08 -35.59 -9.82
N PRO A 226 -10.15 -36.84 -10.32
CA PRO A 226 -9.93 -37.14 -11.75
C PRO A 226 -10.92 -36.43 -12.67
N ASP A 227 -12.15 -36.23 -12.19
CA ASP A 227 -13.25 -35.63 -12.94
C ASP A 227 -13.59 -34.19 -12.49
N ALA A 228 -12.75 -33.58 -11.65
CA ALA A 228 -13.04 -32.24 -11.16
C ALA A 228 -12.95 -31.20 -12.27
N GLU A 229 -13.92 -30.31 -12.26
CA GLU A 229 -13.96 -29.11 -13.08
C GLU A 229 -14.09 -27.91 -12.17
N ILE A 230 -13.18 -26.96 -12.33
CA ILE A 230 -13.22 -25.70 -11.59
C ILE A 230 -14.09 -24.74 -12.41
N PRO A 231 -15.19 -24.22 -11.85
CA PRO A 231 -16.06 -23.30 -12.57
C PRO A 231 -15.28 -22.04 -12.97
N GLU A 232 -15.60 -21.49 -14.13
CA GLU A 232 -15.07 -20.20 -14.57
C GLU A 232 -15.48 -19.12 -13.55
N PRO A 233 -14.54 -18.39 -12.93
CA PRO A 233 -14.90 -17.30 -12.05
C PRO A 233 -15.69 -16.23 -12.78
N ALA A 234 -16.72 -15.65 -12.16
CA ALA A 234 -17.53 -14.61 -12.79
C ALA A 234 -16.70 -13.38 -13.21
N SER A 235 -15.62 -13.08 -12.47
CA SER A 235 -14.68 -12.01 -12.79
C SER A 235 -13.61 -12.38 -13.82
N TYR A 236 -13.54 -13.64 -14.31
CA TYR A 236 -12.55 -14.05 -15.31
C TYR A 236 -12.63 -13.20 -16.60
N LYS A 237 -13.85 -12.74 -16.94
CA LYS A 237 -14.15 -11.95 -18.14
C LYS A 237 -13.91 -10.45 -18.00
N ASP A 238 -13.36 -9.99 -16.88
CA ASP A 238 -13.02 -8.58 -16.69
C ASP A 238 -12.15 -8.09 -17.86
N THR A 239 -12.53 -7.03 -18.58
CA THR A 239 -11.75 -6.56 -19.75
C THR A 239 -10.73 -5.50 -19.37
N PHE A 240 -10.68 -5.11 -18.09
CA PHE A 240 -9.86 -4.01 -17.58
C PHE A 240 -10.10 -2.66 -18.27
N ALA A 241 -11.24 -2.47 -18.96
CA ALA A 241 -11.53 -1.26 -19.72
C ALA A 241 -11.47 0.02 -18.87
N ASP A 242 -11.94 -0.08 -17.63
CA ASP A 242 -12.02 0.99 -16.63
C ASP A 242 -10.93 0.92 -15.55
N LYS A 243 -9.95 0.02 -15.74
CA LYS A 243 -8.83 -0.19 -14.80
C LYS A 243 -7.60 0.62 -15.23
N PRO A 244 -6.61 0.79 -14.34
CA PRO A 244 -5.36 1.46 -14.65
C PRO A 244 -4.66 0.91 -15.90
N ALA A 245 -4.02 1.81 -16.66
CA ALA A 245 -3.22 1.46 -17.83
C ALA A 245 -2.11 0.46 -17.49
N TRP A 246 -1.49 0.56 -16.31
CA TRP A 246 -0.45 -0.38 -15.88
C TRP A 246 -0.98 -1.83 -15.81
N MET A 247 -2.23 -2.05 -15.39
CA MET A 247 -2.82 -3.39 -15.33
C MET A 247 -3.03 -3.96 -16.74
N ARG A 248 -3.58 -3.16 -17.66
CA ARG A 248 -3.79 -3.56 -19.06
C ARG A 248 -2.48 -3.89 -19.76
N ARG A 249 -1.44 -3.07 -19.53
CA ARG A 249 -0.07 -3.31 -20.02
C ARG A 249 0.51 -4.60 -19.43
N GLY A 250 0.43 -4.75 -18.11
CA GLY A 250 1.00 -5.87 -17.37
C GLY A 250 0.38 -7.19 -17.73
N PHE A 251 -0.94 -7.22 -17.94
CA PHE A 251 -1.65 -8.40 -18.40
C PHE A 251 -1.31 -8.76 -19.85
N THR A 252 -1.26 -7.75 -20.74
CA THR A 252 -1.06 -7.98 -22.19
C THR A 252 0.37 -8.39 -22.53
N PHE A 253 1.35 -7.72 -21.91
CA PHE A 253 2.76 -7.90 -22.27
C PHE A 253 3.55 -8.66 -21.22
N GLY A 254 3.13 -8.62 -19.95
CA GLY A 254 3.79 -9.28 -18.82
C GLY A 254 4.36 -8.28 -17.81
N MET A 255 4.26 -8.61 -16.51
CA MET A 255 4.68 -7.74 -15.40
C MET A 255 6.15 -7.91 -14.97
N ARG A 256 6.81 -8.99 -15.41
CA ARG A 256 8.23 -9.25 -15.10
C ARG A 256 9.13 -8.28 -15.85
N ARG A 257 10.28 -7.93 -15.25
CA ARG A 257 11.18 -6.87 -15.72
C ARG A 257 11.45 -6.91 -17.23
N GLU A 258 11.89 -8.03 -17.77
CA GLU A 258 12.21 -8.18 -19.20
C GLU A 258 11.01 -7.80 -20.09
N ARG A 259 9.88 -8.48 -19.88
CA ARG A 259 8.65 -8.26 -20.66
C ARG A 259 8.05 -6.87 -20.46
N TRP A 260 8.10 -6.36 -19.23
CA TRP A 260 7.59 -5.05 -18.90
C TRP A 260 8.37 -3.96 -19.62
N VAL A 261 9.70 -4.03 -19.57
CA VAL A 261 10.61 -3.07 -20.25
C VAL A 261 10.40 -3.12 -21.76
N GLU A 262 10.32 -4.31 -22.37
CA GLU A 262 10.00 -4.46 -23.80
C GLU A 262 8.62 -3.94 -24.18
N SER A 263 7.71 -3.77 -23.23
CA SER A 263 6.38 -3.27 -23.48
C SER A 263 6.32 -1.75 -23.57
N LEU A 264 7.25 -1.02 -22.95
CA LEU A 264 7.09 0.41 -22.63
C LEU A 264 6.74 1.26 -23.85
N ASP A 265 7.39 1.02 -24.99
CA ASP A 265 7.15 1.75 -26.25
C ASP A 265 5.90 1.27 -27.03
N LYS A 266 5.22 0.23 -26.55
CA LYS A 266 4.00 -0.31 -27.16
C LYS A 266 2.78 0.43 -26.62
N PRO A 267 1.77 0.70 -27.47
CA PRO A 267 0.51 1.29 -27.02
C PRO A 267 -0.18 0.35 -26.03
N VAL A 268 -0.66 0.91 -24.91
CA VAL A 268 -1.50 0.17 -23.97
C VAL A 268 -2.84 -0.13 -24.65
N PRO A 269 -3.28 -1.40 -24.69
CA PRO A 269 -4.57 -1.72 -25.27
C PRO A 269 -5.70 -1.11 -24.43
N LYS A 270 -6.82 -0.76 -25.06
CA LYS A 270 -8.00 -0.25 -24.34
C LYS A 270 -8.63 -1.30 -23.42
N GLU A 271 -8.57 -2.56 -23.84
CA GLU A 271 -9.13 -3.72 -23.14
C GLU A 271 -8.19 -4.92 -23.26
N VAL A 272 -8.19 -5.78 -22.26
CA VAL A 272 -7.49 -7.07 -22.30
C VAL A 272 -8.36 -8.15 -22.92
N LYS A 273 -7.74 -8.97 -23.78
CA LYS A 273 -8.39 -10.15 -24.37
C LYS A 273 -8.24 -11.34 -23.43
N ARG A 274 -9.34 -12.06 -23.20
CA ARG A 274 -9.36 -13.27 -22.38
C ARG A 274 -9.32 -14.51 -23.26
N GLU A 275 -8.52 -15.49 -22.83
CA GLU A 275 -8.54 -16.82 -23.43
C GLU A 275 -9.78 -17.60 -22.97
N ASN A 276 -10.06 -18.74 -23.59
CA ASN A 276 -11.14 -19.61 -23.11
C ASN A 276 -10.74 -20.24 -21.77
N TRP A 277 -11.68 -20.23 -20.82
CA TRP A 277 -11.47 -20.89 -19.54
C TRP A 277 -11.25 -22.39 -19.71
N ASN A 278 -10.14 -22.89 -19.16
CA ASN A 278 -9.88 -24.33 -19.04
C ASN A 278 -10.21 -24.81 -17.61
N PRO A 279 -11.36 -25.47 -17.38
CA PRO A 279 -11.78 -25.91 -16.05
C PRO A 279 -10.89 -27.01 -15.46
N ARG A 280 -10.06 -27.66 -16.28
CA ARG A 280 -9.16 -28.75 -15.89
C ARG A 280 -7.69 -28.40 -16.07
N ALA A 281 -7.34 -27.11 -16.11
CA ALA A 281 -5.94 -26.69 -16.17
C ALA A 281 -5.17 -27.32 -15.00
N GLU A 282 -4.09 -28.03 -15.32
CA GLU A 282 -3.37 -28.90 -14.37
C GLU A 282 -2.96 -28.14 -13.09
N GLY A 283 -2.39 -26.95 -13.23
CA GLY A 283 -2.00 -26.12 -12.08
C GLY A 283 -3.15 -25.77 -11.14
N ARG A 284 -4.37 -25.56 -11.67
CA ARG A 284 -5.55 -25.23 -10.85
C ARG A 284 -6.06 -26.44 -10.10
N ILE A 285 -6.07 -27.62 -10.73
CA ILE A 285 -6.45 -28.87 -10.04
C ILE A 285 -5.39 -29.23 -8.99
N ASN A 286 -4.12 -29.10 -9.36
CA ASN A 286 -2.99 -29.40 -8.48
C ASN A 286 -2.97 -28.50 -7.24
N TYR A 287 -3.39 -27.23 -7.34
CA TYR A 287 -3.61 -26.36 -6.17
C TYR A 287 -4.49 -27.04 -5.10
N TYR A 288 -5.66 -27.56 -5.49
CA TYR A 288 -6.57 -28.25 -4.56
C TYR A 288 -6.03 -29.61 -4.09
N ARG A 289 -5.29 -30.33 -4.93
CA ARG A 289 -4.62 -31.59 -4.52
C ARG A 289 -3.53 -31.33 -3.48
N THR A 290 -2.81 -30.22 -3.58
CA THR A 290 -1.79 -29.82 -2.60
C THR A 290 -2.42 -29.47 -1.25
N ILE A 291 -3.64 -28.89 -1.23
CA ILE A 291 -4.38 -28.60 0.02
C ILE A 291 -4.67 -29.87 0.82
N LEU A 292 -4.87 -31.03 0.17
CA LEU A 292 -5.14 -32.28 0.87
C LEU A 292 -4.00 -32.68 1.83
N ALA A 293 -2.75 -32.34 1.51
CA ALA A 293 -1.62 -32.60 2.41
C ALA A 293 -1.62 -31.67 3.63
N ILE A 294 -2.15 -30.45 3.50
CA ILE A 294 -2.38 -29.54 4.63
C ILE A 294 -3.47 -30.11 5.54
N ASP A 295 -4.57 -30.61 4.97
CA ASP A 295 -5.64 -31.22 5.77
C ASP A 295 -5.14 -32.45 6.55
N ASP A 296 -4.34 -33.33 5.92
CA ASP A 296 -3.69 -34.45 6.59
C ASP A 296 -2.77 -33.98 7.75
N SER A 297 -2.02 -32.90 7.52
CA SER A 297 -1.16 -32.28 8.54
C SER A 297 -1.98 -31.85 9.75
N VAL A 298 -3.06 -31.11 9.51
CA VAL A 298 -3.98 -30.66 10.58
C VAL A 298 -4.53 -31.86 11.35
N GLY A 299 -4.96 -32.92 10.67
CA GLY A 299 -5.43 -34.15 11.31
C GLY A 299 -4.39 -34.77 12.24
N ARG A 300 -3.15 -34.96 11.75
CA ARG A 300 -2.04 -35.52 12.55
C ARG A 300 -1.69 -34.65 13.78
N ILE A 301 -1.76 -33.34 13.64
CA ILE A 301 -1.51 -32.40 14.74
C ILE A 301 -2.62 -32.47 15.80
N LEU A 302 -3.88 -32.50 15.37
CA LEU A 302 -5.02 -32.67 16.29
C LEU A 302 -4.94 -34.00 17.03
N ASP A 303 -4.66 -35.09 16.33
CA ASP A 303 -4.47 -36.42 16.93
C ASP A 303 -3.33 -36.44 17.96
N ALA A 304 -2.21 -35.75 17.69
CA ALA A 304 -1.10 -35.67 18.62
C ALA A 304 -1.49 -34.93 19.91
N LEU A 305 -2.21 -33.81 19.77
CA LEU A 305 -2.72 -33.03 20.90
C LEU A 305 -3.79 -33.77 21.71
N GLU A 306 -4.62 -34.60 21.06
CA GLU A 306 -5.59 -35.45 21.75
C GLU A 306 -4.91 -36.55 22.56
N LYS A 307 -3.96 -37.26 21.93
CA LYS A 307 -3.21 -38.34 22.58
C LYS A 307 -2.40 -37.83 23.77
N SER A 308 -1.89 -36.60 23.71
CA SER A 308 -1.19 -35.97 24.83
C SER A 308 -2.12 -35.30 25.86
N GLY A 309 -3.44 -35.29 25.63
CA GLY A 309 -4.42 -34.61 26.49
C GLY A 309 -4.35 -33.08 26.46
N GLN A 310 -3.59 -32.49 25.53
CA GLN A 310 -3.36 -31.06 25.45
C GLN A 310 -4.38 -30.33 24.57
N LEU A 311 -5.16 -31.02 23.73
CA LEU A 311 -6.08 -30.40 22.77
C LEU A 311 -7.09 -29.42 23.41
N GLY A 312 -7.56 -29.71 24.62
CA GLY A 312 -8.51 -28.84 25.33
C GLY A 312 -7.88 -27.54 25.88
N ASN A 313 -6.56 -27.51 26.07
CA ASN A 313 -5.81 -26.36 26.58
C ASN A 313 -4.98 -25.64 25.50
N THR A 314 -5.08 -26.05 24.24
CA THR A 314 -4.34 -25.43 23.14
C THR A 314 -5.26 -24.52 22.33
N VAL A 315 -4.87 -23.25 22.20
CA VAL A 315 -5.43 -22.32 21.22
C VAL A 315 -4.79 -22.65 19.87
N ILE A 316 -5.60 -23.08 18.91
CA ILE A 316 -5.15 -23.42 17.56
C ILE A 316 -5.64 -22.33 16.61
N VAL A 317 -4.70 -21.61 15.99
CA VAL A 317 -4.95 -20.68 14.90
C VAL A 317 -4.53 -21.35 13.60
N PHE A 318 -5.42 -21.38 12.61
CA PHE A 318 -5.13 -21.77 11.23
C PHE A 318 -5.35 -20.56 10.33
N ALA A 319 -4.34 -20.18 9.55
CA ALA A 319 -4.44 -19.07 8.61
C ALA A 319 -3.70 -19.29 7.29
N GLY A 320 -4.02 -18.47 6.29
CA GLY A 320 -3.19 -18.25 5.10
C GLY A 320 -2.31 -17.02 5.26
N ASP A 321 -1.11 -17.02 4.70
CA ASP A 321 -0.23 -15.84 4.72
C ASP A 321 -0.71 -14.71 3.80
N ASN A 322 -1.41 -15.04 2.73
CA ASN A 322 -2.16 -14.13 1.88
C ASN A 322 -3.24 -14.92 1.11
N GLY A 323 -4.13 -14.22 0.41
CA GLY A 323 -5.04 -14.82 -0.55
C GLY A 323 -4.33 -15.24 -1.83
N PHE A 324 -5.10 -15.67 -2.84
CA PHE A 324 -4.58 -16.04 -4.15
C PHE A 324 -5.66 -15.99 -5.24
N PHE A 325 -5.35 -15.41 -6.40
CA PHE A 325 -6.23 -15.49 -7.56
C PHE A 325 -6.16 -16.87 -8.22
N GLN A 326 -7.30 -17.53 -8.47
CA GLN A 326 -7.38 -18.76 -9.28
C GLN A 326 -8.09 -18.48 -10.61
N GLY A 327 -7.77 -17.35 -11.23
CA GLY A 327 -8.36 -16.89 -12.48
C GLY A 327 -9.36 -15.76 -12.35
N GLU A 328 -9.76 -15.34 -11.14
CA GLU A 328 -10.51 -14.08 -11.00
C GLU A 328 -9.75 -12.94 -11.66
N HIS A 329 -10.46 -12.08 -12.39
CA HIS A 329 -9.85 -11.02 -13.21
C HIS A 329 -8.84 -11.54 -14.26
N GLY A 330 -8.89 -12.83 -14.58
CA GLY A 330 -7.91 -13.57 -15.35
C GLY A 330 -6.52 -13.63 -14.71
N LEU A 331 -6.39 -13.29 -13.43
CA LEU A 331 -5.13 -13.21 -12.70
C LEU A 331 -4.78 -14.53 -12.01
N GLY A 332 -3.48 -14.69 -11.75
CA GLY A 332 -2.95 -15.58 -10.72
C GLY A 332 -2.20 -14.74 -9.68
N ASP A 333 -1.53 -15.41 -8.75
CA ASP A 333 -0.71 -14.73 -7.72
C ASP A 333 -1.56 -13.88 -6.74
N LYS A 334 -1.00 -12.81 -6.15
CA LYS A 334 -1.56 -12.00 -5.06
C LYS A 334 -1.15 -10.53 -5.25
N ARG A 335 -0.87 -9.76 -4.18
CA ARG A 335 -0.39 -8.36 -4.15
C ARG A 335 -1.44 -7.28 -4.34
N LEU A 336 -2.41 -7.49 -5.21
CA LEU A 336 -3.40 -6.46 -5.51
C LEU A 336 -4.43 -6.35 -4.36
N ILE A 337 -5.03 -5.18 -4.15
CA ILE A 337 -6.08 -4.94 -3.14
C ILE A 337 -7.46 -5.45 -3.58
N TYR A 338 -7.50 -6.68 -4.10
CA TYR A 338 -8.73 -7.40 -4.42
C TYR A 338 -9.00 -8.46 -3.35
N GLU A 339 -10.28 -8.74 -3.06
CA GLU A 339 -10.70 -9.68 -2.03
C GLU A 339 -10.00 -11.04 -2.16
N GLU A 340 -9.83 -11.57 -3.36
CA GLU A 340 -9.13 -12.85 -3.58
C GLU A 340 -7.67 -12.85 -3.14
N SER A 341 -7.01 -11.69 -3.17
CA SER A 341 -5.60 -11.50 -2.86
C SER A 341 -5.37 -11.13 -1.39
N ILE A 342 -6.22 -10.26 -0.83
CA ILE A 342 -6.04 -9.74 0.54
C ILE A 342 -6.79 -10.53 1.61
N ARG A 343 -7.82 -11.30 1.25
CA ARG A 343 -8.62 -12.08 2.21
C ARG A 343 -8.04 -13.48 2.39
N ILE A 344 -7.95 -13.91 3.64
CA ILE A 344 -7.30 -15.16 4.04
C ILE A 344 -8.28 -16.08 4.77
N PRO A 345 -8.03 -17.41 4.78
CA PRO A 345 -8.68 -18.27 5.74
C PRO A 345 -8.19 -17.89 7.14
N LEU A 346 -9.10 -17.83 8.11
CA LEU A 346 -8.74 -17.69 9.52
C LEU A 346 -9.73 -18.47 10.39
N LEU A 347 -9.22 -19.51 11.05
CA LEU A 347 -9.96 -20.34 12.01
C LEU A 347 -9.25 -20.30 13.36
N ILE A 348 -10.01 -20.15 14.44
CA ILE A 348 -9.47 -20.22 15.80
C ILE A 348 -10.29 -21.22 16.63
N ARG A 349 -9.63 -22.24 17.16
CA ARG A 349 -10.22 -23.23 18.05
C ARG A 349 -9.63 -23.09 19.44
N TYR A 350 -10.49 -22.81 20.41
CA TYR A 350 -10.16 -22.88 21.83
C TYR A 350 -11.42 -23.12 22.68
N PRO A 351 -11.74 -24.37 23.05
CA PRO A 351 -13.07 -24.72 23.59
C PRO A 351 -13.38 -24.09 24.95
N LYS A 352 -12.37 -23.61 25.68
CA LYS A 352 -12.56 -22.89 26.96
C LYS A 352 -13.16 -21.49 26.77
N MET A 353 -13.06 -20.90 25.58
CA MET A 353 -13.46 -19.51 25.30
C MET A 353 -14.40 -19.39 24.10
N VAL A 354 -14.10 -20.14 23.03
CA VAL A 354 -14.82 -20.07 21.75
C VAL A 354 -15.93 -21.11 21.72
N LYS A 355 -17.17 -20.67 21.48
CA LYS A 355 -18.30 -21.59 21.26
C LYS A 355 -18.12 -22.31 19.92
N PRO A 356 -18.33 -23.64 19.84
CA PRO A 356 -18.27 -24.37 18.58
C PRO A 356 -19.17 -23.77 17.49
N GLY A 357 -18.65 -23.64 16.27
CA GLY A 357 -19.38 -23.13 15.10
C GLY A 357 -19.57 -21.61 15.10
N THR A 358 -18.81 -20.87 15.91
CA THR A 358 -18.88 -19.40 15.96
C THR A 358 -18.50 -18.81 14.60
N LYS A 359 -19.21 -17.78 14.18
CA LYS A 359 -18.89 -16.99 12.98
C LYS A 359 -18.64 -15.55 13.40
N VAL A 360 -17.43 -15.07 13.16
CA VAL A 360 -17.02 -13.69 13.46
C VAL A 360 -17.05 -12.92 12.13
N LYS A 361 -17.82 -11.83 12.09
CA LYS A 361 -18.02 -11.02 10.87
C LYS A 361 -17.24 -9.73 10.88
N GLU A 362 -16.72 -9.36 12.04
CA GLU A 362 -15.87 -8.21 12.25
C GLU A 362 -14.59 -8.32 11.41
N MET A 363 -14.13 -7.18 10.89
CA MET A 363 -12.93 -7.07 10.07
C MET A 363 -11.67 -7.29 10.92
N VAL A 364 -10.99 -8.42 10.73
CA VAL A 364 -9.76 -8.77 11.45
C VAL A 364 -8.58 -8.79 10.51
N LEU A 365 -7.38 -8.53 11.05
CA LEU A 365 -6.15 -8.41 10.28
C LEU A 365 -5.12 -9.43 10.75
N ASN A 366 -4.20 -9.84 9.88
CA ASN A 366 -3.05 -10.67 10.24
C ASN A 366 -2.24 -10.11 11.43
N ILE A 367 -2.11 -8.78 11.54
CA ILE A 367 -1.44 -8.09 12.65
C ILE A 367 -2.13 -8.29 14.02
N ASP A 368 -3.33 -8.85 14.06
CA ASP A 368 -4.08 -9.09 15.30
C ASP A 368 -3.65 -10.35 16.05
N ILE A 369 -2.96 -11.28 15.38
CA ILE A 369 -2.57 -12.56 15.99
C ILE A 369 -1.55 -12.37 17.11
N ALA A 370 -0.51 -11.57 16.88
CA ALA A 370 0.50 -11.29 17.90
C ALA A 370 -0.10 -10.73 19.22
N PRO A 371 -0.90 -9.63 19.22
CA PRO A 371 -1.50 -9.14 20.46
C PRO A 371 -2.51 -10.13 21.08
N THR A 372 -3.20 -10.94 20.27
CA THR A 372 -4.09 -12.01 20.77
C THR A 372 -3.30 -13.05 21.57
N PHE A 373 -2.18 -13.52 21.03
CA PHE A 373 -1.32 -14.49 21.70
C PHE A 373 -0.76 -13.95 23.01
N LEU A 374 -0.34 -12.68 23.01
CA LEU A 374 0.18 -12.05 24.23
C LEU A 374 -0.91 -11.86 25.29
N GLU A 375 -2.12 -11.45 24.94
CA GLU A 375 -3.23 -11.33 25.89
C GLU A 375 -3.56 -12.69 26.52
N LEU A 376 -3.70 -13.75 25.70
CA LEU A 376 -3.97 -15.12 26.18
C LEU A 376 -2.84 -15.65 27.09
N ALA A 377 -1.59 -15.28 26.81
CA ALA A 377 -0.42 -15.64 27.59
C ALA A 377 -0.22 -14.78 28.86
N LYS A 378 -1.05 -13.75 29.06
CA LYS A 378 -0.88 -12.73 30.12
C LYS A 378 0.48 -12.02 30.00
N ALA A 379 0.93 -11.78 28.76
CA ALA A 379 2.14 -11.05 28.41
C ALA A 379 1.81 -9.62 27.92
N GLU A 380 2.73 -8.69 28.16
CA GLU A 380 2.57 -7.31 27.69
C GLU A 380 2.88 -7.20 26.20
N LYS A 381 2.00 -6.52 25.46
CA LYS A 381 2.27 -6.09 24.08
C LYS A 381 3.23 -4.90 24.06
N THR A 382 3.96 -4.74 22.95
CA THR A 382 4.78 -3.53 22.76
C THR A 382 3.91 -2.37 22.28
N SER A 383 4.40 -1.14 22.49
CA SER A 383 3.76 0.07 21.95
C SER A 383 3.81 0.15 20.43
N MET A 384 4.69 -0.63 19.78
CA MET A 384 4.80 -0.71 18.32
C MET A 384 3.68 -1.55 17.70
N MET A 385 3.07 -2.48 18.45
CA MET A 385 1.99 -3.33 17.95
C MET A 385 0.73 -2.52 17.63
N GLN A 386 0.30 -2.61 16.37
CA GLN A 386 -0.84 -1.88 15.81
C GLN A 386 -2.09 -2.76 15.71
N GLY A 387 -1.93 -4.08 15.81
CA GLY A 387 -3.05 -5.01 15.87
C GLY A 387 -3.91 -4.85 17.13
N MET A 388 -5.15 -5.33 17.04
CA MET A 388 -6.09 -5.45 18.15
C MET A 388 -6.25 -6.92 18.51
N SER A 389 -6.21 -7.24 19.80
CA SER A 389 -6.46 -8.62 20.24
C SER A 389 -7.86 -9.09 19.86
N LEU A 390 -7.95 -10.32 19.36
CA LEU A 390 -9.18 -10.99 18.95
C LEU A 390 -9.93 -11.61 20.14
N VAL A 391 -9.37 -11.61 21.35
CA VAL A 391 -9.98 -12.21 22.55
C VAL A 391 -11.43 -11.75 22.77
N PRO A 392 -11.77 -10.44 22.68
CA PRO A 392 -13.16 -10.01 22.83
C PRO A 392 -14.10 -10.62 21.78
N LEU A 393 -13.63 -10.80 20.54
CA LEU A 393 -14.42 -11.40 19.46
C LEU A 393 -14.56 -12.91 19.67
N MET A 394 -13.51 -13.58 20.14
CA MET A 394 -13.52 -15.01 20.50
C MET A 394 -14.53 -15.31 21.61
N GLU A 395 -14.69 -14.40 22.57
CA GLU A 395 -15.68 -14.49 23.66
C GLU A 395 -17.11 -14.09 23.22
N GLY A 396 -17.27 -13.58 22.00
CA GLY A 396 -18.53 -13.03 21.49
C GLY A 396 -18.96 -11.74 22.18
N ARG A 397 -18.01 -10.98 22.76
CA ARG A 397 -18.29 -9.68 23.37
C ARG A 397 -18.50 -8.62 22.28
N LYS A 398 -19.52 -7.79 22.49
CA LYS A 398 -19.72 -6.58 21.70
C LYS A 398 -18.74 -5.51 22.16
N VAL A 399 -17.78 -5.16 21.31
CA VAL A 399 -16.80 -4.12 21.56
C VAL A 399 -16.77 -3.13 20.39
N ALA A 400 -16.31 -1.90 20.64
CA ALA A 400 -15.93 -1.03 19.54
C ALA A 400 -14.81 -1.70 18.76
N TRP A 401 -15.00 -1.85 17.46
CA TRP A 401 -14.08 -2.54 16.56
C TRP A 401 -13.74 -1.66 15.37
N ARG A 402 -12.66 -2.01 14.66
CA ARG A 402 -12.30 -1.30 13.42
C ARG A 402 -13.35 -1.52 12.35
N ASP A 403 -13.56 -0.51 11.53
CA ASP A 403 -14.42 -0.56 10.34
C ASP A 403 -13.66 -0.36 9.04
N ARG A 404 -12.34 -0.08 9.13
CA ARG A 404 -11.43 0.11 8.01
C ARG A 404 -9.97 -0.13 8.38
N PHE A 405 -9.14 -0.36 7.37
CA PHE A 405 -7.68 -0.47 7.52
C PHE A 405 -6.92 0.06 6.31
N LEU A 406 -5.65 0.42 6.54
CA LEU A 406 -4.67 0.72 5.50
C LEU A 406 -4.23 -0.57 4.83
N TYR A 407 -4.26 -0.63 3.50
CA TYR A 407 -3.54 -1.65 2.75
C TYR A 407 -2.28 -1.04 2.14
N GLU A 408 -1.17 -1.76 2.16
CA GLU A 408 0.09 -1.33 1.56
C GLU A 408 0.77 -2.46 0.81
N TYR A 409 1.26 -2.15 -0.38
CA TYR A 409 2.15 -3.00 -1.15
C TYR A 409 3.29 -2.14 -1.69
N PHE A 410 4.51 -2.62 -1.50
CA PHE A 410 5.71 -1.94 -1.97
C PHE A 410 6.27 -2.69 -3.18
N ARG A 411 6.70 -1.93 -4.19
CA ARG A 411 7.19 -2.47 -5.45
C ARG A 411 8.39 -3.41 -5.23
N GLU A 412 8.38 -4.54 -5.93
CA GLU A 412 9.47 -5.50 -6.01
C GLU A 412 10.36 -5.23 -7.24
N GLU A 413 11.68 -5.34 -7.08
CA GLU A 413 12.62 -5.01 -8.17
C GLU A 413 12.45 -5.93 -9.40
N TRP A 414 12.16 -7.21 -9.17
CA TRP A 414 12.06 -8.23 -10.22
C TRP A 414 10.69 -8.23 -10.94
N LEU A 415 9.68 -7.57 -10.36
CA LEU A 415 8.31 -7.50 -10.87
C LEU A 415 7.84 -6.03 -11.01
N PRO A 416 8.54 -5.20 -11.80
CA PRO A 416 8.29 -3.77 -11.84
C PRO A 416 6.97 -3.38 -12.52
N GLY A 417 6.25 -4.32 -13.14
CA GLY A 417 4.93 -4.05 -13.72
C GLY A 417 3.80 -3.93 -12.70
N ILE A 418 4.05 -4.21 -11.41
CA ILE A 418 3.10 -3.95 -10.33
C ILE A 418 3.61 -2.73 -9.56
N PRO A 419 2.88 -1.60 -9.59
CA PRO A 419 3.26 -0.40 -8.86
C PRO A 419 3.09 -0.55 -7.35
N MET A 420 3.65 0.41 -6.62
CA MET A 420 3.31 0.60 -5.22
C MET A 420 1.82 0.88 -5.09
N MET A 421 1.18 0.29 -4.07
CA MET A 421 -0.24 0.49 -3.80
C MET A 421 -0.44 0.95 -2.37
N LEU A 422 -1.24 1.99 -2.21
CA LEU A 422 -1.82 2.37 -0.93
C LEU A 422 -3.34 2.35 -1.08
N GLY A 423 -4.02 1.78 -0.11
CA GLY A 423 -5.46 1.66 -0.20
C GLY A 423 -6.16 1.67 1.14
N VAL A 424 -7.48 1.83 1.06
CA VAL A 424 -8.39 1.77 2.20
C VAL A 424 -9.43 0.72 1.90
N ARG A 425 -9.56 -0.24 2.81
CA ARG A 425 -10.66 -1.20 2.79
C ARG A 425 -11.53 -0.93 4.02
N THR A 426 -12.75 -0.44 3.79
CA THR A 426 -13.82 -0.36 4.81
C THR A 426 -14.68 -1.61 4.75
N ASN A 427 -15.73 -1.77 5.56
CA ASN A 427 -16.67 -2.90 5.39
C ASN A 427 -17.37 -2.94 4.02
N ASP A 428 -17.60 -1.77 3.40
CA ASP A 428 -18.46 -1.63 2.22
C ASP A 428 -17.71 -1.13 0.98
N TRP A 429 -16.48 -0.64 1.13
CA TRP A 429 -15.73 0.01 0.05
C TRP A 429 -14.27 -0.42 0.02
N THR A 430 -13.71 -0.52 -1.18
CA THR A 430 -12.26 -0.56 -1.44
C THR A 430 -11.85 0.66 -2.24
N TYR A 431 -10.77 1.32 -1.83
CA TYR A 431 -10.09 2.38 -2.56
C TYR A 431 -8.59 2.05 -2.69
N CYS A 432 -8.01 2.36 -3.85
CA CYS A 432 -6.59 2.15 -4.15
C CYS A 432 -6.03 3.34 -4.95
N CYS A 433 -4.83 3.77 -4.59
CA CYS A 433 -4.02 4.67 -5.41
C CYS A 433 -2.59 4.15 -5.57
N TYR A 434 -1.88 4.77 -6.51
CA TYR A 434 -0.58 4.32 -7.01
C TYR A 434 0.46 5.44 -6.88
N PRO A 435 1.13 5.59 -5.72
CA PRO A 435 1.98 6.76 -5.48
C PRO A 435 3.19 6.89 -6.41
N ASP A 436 3.57 5.81 -7.09
CA ASP A 436 4.79 5.74 -7.90
C ASP A 436 4.53 5.61 -9.40
N VAL A 437 3.27 5.74 -9.85
CA VAL A 437 2.88 5.88 -11.26
C VAL A 437 1.74 6.89 -11.41
N ASP A 438 1.76 7.69 -12.48
CA ASP A 438 0.67 8.60 -12.83
C ASP A 438 -0.40 7.83 -13.64
N ASP A 439 -1.39 7.28 -12.94
CA ASP A 439 -2.48 6.49 -13.52
C ASP A 439 -3.75 6.70 -12.69
N ILE A 440 -4.89 6.22 -13.20
CA ILE A 440 -6.17 6.38 -12.52
C ILE A 440 -6.21 5.57 -11.22
N GLU A 441 -6.92 6.10 -10.22
CA GLU A 441 -7.22 5.38 -8.98
C GLU A 441 -8.29 4.31 -9.21
N GLU A 442 -8.51 3.48 -8.19
CA GLU A 442 -9.60 2.52 -8.16
C GLU A 442 -10.53 2.74 -6.96
N LEU A 443 -11.83 2.61 -7.20
CA LEU A 443 -12.88 2.67 -6.17
C LEU A 443 -13.95 1.61 -6.44
N TYR A 444 -14.28 0.80 -5.43
CA TYR A 444 -15.25 -0.30 -5.53
C TYR A 444 -16.28 -0.24 -4.39
N ASP A 445 -17.56 -0.32 -4.74
CA ASP A 445 -18.65 -0.58 -3.81
C ASP A 445 -18.80 -2.09 -3.65
N LEU A 446 -18.42 -2.64 -2.51
CA LEU A 446 -18.37 -4.09 -2.28
C LEU A 446 -19.73 -4.70 -1.95
N LYS A 447 -20.74 -3.87 -1.67
CA LYS A 447 -22.12 -4.34 -1.52
C LYS A 447 -22.75 -4.55 -2.89
N ALA A 448 -22.55 -3.59 -3.80
CA ALA A 448 -23.08 -3.66 -5.16
C ALA A 448 -22.23 -4.54 -6.10
N ASP A 449 -20.91 -4.54 -5.89
CA ASP A 449 -19.91 -5.20 -6.71
C ASP A 449 -18.85 -5.90 -5.83
N PRO A 450 -19.22 -7.02 -5.18
CA PRO A 450 -18.30 -7.78 -4.32
C PRO A 450 -17.14 -8.42 -5.10
N LEU A 451 -17.21 -8.45 -6.43
CA LEU A 451 -16.17 -8.97 -7.31
C LEU A 451 -15.25 -7.88 -7.84
N GLN A 452 -15.44 -6.60 -7.46
CA GLN A 452 -14.58 -5.48 -7.86
C GLN A 452 -14.40 -5.36 -9.39
N MET A 453 -15.47 -5.58 -10.14
CA MET A 453 -15.48 -5.57 -11.60
C MET A 453 -15.53 -4.17 -12.19
N ARG A 454 -16.23 -3.22 -11.56
CA ARG A 454 -16.43 -1.88 -12.08
C ARG A 454 -15.71 -0.83 -11.24
N ASN A 455 -14.72 -0.18 -11.82
CA ASN A 455 -14.03 0.93 -11.18
C ASN A 455 -14.91 2.19 -11.20
N LEU A 456 -15.23 2.73 -10.03
CA LEU A 456 -16.08 3.90 -9.84
C LEU A 456 -15.29 5.21 -9.72
N ALA A 457 -13.95 5.18 -9.72
CA ALA A 457 -13.12 6.36 -9.48
C ALA A 457 -13.29 7.46 -10.56
N LEU A 458 -13.65 7.07 -11.78
CA LEU A 458 -13.89 7.99 -12.90
C LEU A 458 -15.38 8.33 -13.11
N VAL A 459 -16.27 7.81 -12.26
CA VAL A 459 -17.72 7.98 -12.39
C VAL A 459 -18.14 9.23 -11.60
N PRO A 460 -18.62 10.31 -12.24
CA PRO A 460 -18.87 11.60 -11.57
C PRO A 460 -19.79 11.49 -10.34
N GLU A 461 -20.75 10.57 -10.35
CA GLU A 461 -21.68 10.33 -9.26
C GLU A 461 -21.00 9.87 -7.96
N TYR A 462 -19.76 9.37 -8.02
CA TYR A 462 -18.99 8.88 -6.86
C TYR A 462 -17.84 9.81 -6.46
N GLU A 463 -17.75 11.02 -7.01
CA GLU A 463 -16.66 11.97 -6.71
C GLU A 463 -16.54 12.27 -5.21
N GLU A 464 -17.67 12.49 -4.52
CA GLU A 464 -17.67 12.75 -3.08
C GLU A 464 -17.23 11.53 -2.27
N LYS A 465 -17.61 10.31 -2.71
CA LYS A 465 -17.14 9.08 -2.08
C LYS A 465 -15.63 8.89 -2.30
N LEU A 466 -15.11 9.21 -3.48
CA LEU A 466 -13.67 9.16 -3.74
C LEU A 466 -12.91 10.14 -2.83
N LYS A 467 -13.41 11.37 -2.66
CA LYS A 467 -12.83 12.36 -1.72
C LYS A 467 -12.84 11.85 -0.27
N GLU A 468 -13.93 11.22 0.18
CA GLU A 468 -14.03 10.59 1.49
C GLU A 468 -12.96 9.50 1.68
N MET A 469 -12.80 8.60 0.71
CA MET A 469 -11.83 7.51 0.78
C MET A 469 -10.37 8.00 0.73
N ARG A 470 -10.08 9.07 -0.01
CA ARG A 470 -8.78 9.76 0.02
C ARG A 470 -8.49 10.37 1.40
N SER A 471 -9.50 10.98 2.03
CA SER A 471 -9.39 11.52 3.39
C SER A 471 -9.13 10.41 4.42
N ASP A 472 -9.79 9.26 4.26
CA ASP A 472 -9.53 8.07 5.06
C ASP A 472 -8.12 7.53 4.90
N LEU A 473 -7.59 7.52 3.67
CA LEU A 473 -6.20 7.11 3.45
C LEU A 473 -5.25 8.03 4.22
N ALA A 474 -5.42 9.35 4.13
CA ALA A 474 -4.60 10.31 4.85
C ALA A 474 -4.68 10.12 6.38
N ARG A 475 -5.89 9.87 6.88
CA ARG A 475 -6.11 9.57 8.31
C ARG A 475 -5.43 8.28 8.73
N LEU A 476 -5.62 7.20 7.98
CA LEU A 476 -5.04 5.90 8.28
C LEU A 476 -3.51 5.94 8.24
N LYS A 477 -2.91 6.60 7.24
CA LYS A 477 -1.46 6.83 7.20
C LYS A 477 -0.95 7.47 8.50
N LYS A 478 -1.66 8.47 9.03
CA LYS A 478 -1.30 9.11 10.31
C LYS A 478 -1.52 8.17 11.51
N GLU A 479 -2.66 7.49 11.58
CA GLU A 479 -3.00 6.57 12.67
C GLU A 479 -2.03 5.38 12.73
N THR A 480 -1.53 4.92 11.59
CA THR A 480 -0.55 3.83 11.51
C THR A 480 0.90 4.32 11.53
N ALA A 481 1.17 5.62 11.67
CA ALA A 481 2.52 6.17 11.59
C ALA A 481 3.28 5.78 10.28
N TYR A 482 2.55 5.75 9.17
CA TYR A 482 3.10 5.56 7.85
C TYR A 482 4.07 6.70 7.51
N PRO A 483 5.31 6.41 7.07
CA PRO A 483 6.33 7.44 6.88
C PRO A 483 6.07 8.25 5.60
N GLU A 484 6.01 9.58 5.73
CA GLU A 484 5.94 10.50 4.59
C GLU A 484 7.33 10.82 4.06
N GLY A 485 7.48 10.91 2.73
CA GLY A 485 8.75 11.25 2.07
C GLY A 485 9.86 10.20 2.16
N LYS A 486 9.65 9.08 2.85
CA LYS A 486 10.60 7.96 2.91
C LYS A 486 10.32 6.98 1.77
N GLN A 487 11.35 6.69 0.96
CA GLN A 487 11.27 5.60 0.00
C GLN A 487 11.21 4.26 0.75
N LEU A 488 10.13 3.51 0.53
CA LEU A 488 9.96 2.14 1.01
C LEU A 488 9.82 1.21 -0.20
N GLY A 489 10.48 0.05 -0.14
CA GLY A 489 10.57 -0.89 -1.26
C GLY A 489 11.57 -0.47 -2.33
N ALA A 490 11.48 -1.09 -3.50
CA ALA A 490 12.29 -0.69 -4.63
C ALA A 490 12.03 0.79 -4.96
N PRO A 491 13.05 1.55 -5.43
CA PRO A 491 12.80 2.91 -5.90
C PRO A 491 11.67 2.88 -6.94
N PRO A 492 10.91 3.98 -7.11
CA PRO A 492 10.05 4.11 -8.26
C PRO A 492 10.99 3.84 -9.41
N VAL A 493 10.68 2.85 -10.23
CA VAL A 493 11.35 2.90 -11.50
C VAL A 493 10.73 4.12 -12.15
N THR A 494 11.53 5.17 -12.24
CA THR A 494 11.23 6.34 -13.06
C THR A 494 11.23 5.84 -14.50
N PHE A 495 10.19 5.10 -14.83
CA PHE A 495 9.85 4.72 -16.17
C PHE A 495 9.38 6.02 -16.78
N ARG A 496 10.37 6.70 -17.36
CA ARG A 496 10.14 7.62 -18.44
C ARG A 496 9.31 6.83 -19.46
N GLU A 497 7.99 6.90 -19.36
CA GLU A 497 7.30 7.37 -20.55
C GLU A 497 8.16 8.55 -21.00
N LYS A 498 8.77 8.45 -22.19
CA LYS A 498 8.89 9.68 -22.93
C LYS A 498 7.44 9.89 -23.37
N PRO A 499 6.60 10.66 -22.63
CA PRO A 499 5.50 11.32 -23.33
C PRO A 499 6.16 11.95 -24.53
N GLU A 500 5.61 11.75 -25.71
CA GLU A 500 6.21 12.18 -26.98
C GLU A 500 6.88 13.54 -26.76
N ARG A 501 8.22 13.54 -26.62
CA ARG A 501 8.93 14.69 -26.07
C ARG A 501 9.00 15.68 -27.20
N VAL A 502 8.08 16.62 -27.18
CA VAL A 502 8.09 17.73 -28.11
C VAL A 502 9.22 18.66 -27.69
N GLU A 503 10.35 18.53 -28.36
CA GLU A 503 11.46 19.49 -28.25
C GLU A 503 11.26 20.64 -29.25
N GLY A 504 11.72 21.82 -28.88
CA GLY A 504 11.54 23.03 -29.66
C GLY A 504 10.48 23.96 -29.05
N CYS A 505 9.91 24.83 -29.88
CA CYS A 505 8.91 25.79 -29.43
C CYS A 505 7.57 25.06 -29.25
N VAL A 506 7.06 25.02 -28.03
CA VAL A 506 5.81 24.32 -27.68
C VAL A 506 4.63 25.27 -27.45
N LEU A 507 4.92 26.56 -27.29
CA LEU A 507 3.91 27.61 -27.22
C LEU A 507 4.48 28.87 -27.85
N PHE A 508 3.70 29.51 -28.73
CA PHE A 508 3.99 30.87 -29.17
C PHE A 508 2.70 31.66 -29.35
N TYR A 509 2.47 32.65 -28.49
CA TYR A 509 1.44 33.66 -28.71
C TYR A 509 2.09 34.96 -29.18
N ASP A 510 1.71 35.41 -30.38
CA ASP A 510 2.02 36.74 -30.90
C ASP A 510 0.75 37.60 -30.86
N PHE A 511 0.66 38.47 -29.86
CA PHE A 511 -0.54 39.26 -29.64
C PHE A 511 -0.73 40.36 -30.70
N ALA A 512 0.21 40.54 -31.63
CA ALA A 512 0.01 41.40 -32.79
C ALA A 512 -1.12 40.91 -33.72
N HIS A 513 -1.48 39.63 -33.65
CA HIS A 513 -2.60 39.03 -34.38
C HIS A 513 -3.97 39.29 -33.74
N GLY A 514 -4.01 39.82 -32.51
CA GLY A 514 -5.28 40.16 -31.84
C GLY A 514 -6.06 38.95 -31.33
N ASP A 515 -5.39 37.84 -31.03
CA ASP A 515 -5.97 36.63 -30.47
C ASP A 515 -4.98 35.90 -29.54
N VAL A 516 -5.42 34.75 -28.99
CA VAL A 516 -4.63 33.85 -28.13
C VAL A 516 -4.42 32.49 -28.82
N ARG A 517 -4.22 32.48 -30.14
CA ARG A 517 -3.92 31.27 -30.91
C ARG A 517 -2.45 30.89 -30.78
N ASP A 518 -2.20 29.60 -30.70
CA ASP A 518 -0.85 29.06 -30.65
C ASP A 518 -0.22 28.98 -32.05
N HIS A 519 0.88 29.71 -32.23
CA HIS A 519 1.67 29.76 -33.46
C HIS A 519 2.88 28.80 -33.44
N SER A 520 3.02 27.98 -32.40
CA SER A 520 4.09 26.97 -32.32
C SER A 520 3.84 25.75 -33.23
N GLY A 521 2.58 25.51 -33.61
CA GLY A 521 2.16 24.33 -34.36
C GLY A 521 1.63 23.19 -33.48
N HIS A 522 1.59 23.35 -32.16
CA HIS A 522 1.15 22.31 -31.22
C HIS A 522 -0.31 22.45 -30.75
N GLY A 523 -1.00 23.52 -31.14
CA GLY A 523 -2.44 23.67 -30.91
C GLY A 523 -2.80 24.02 -29.46
N ASN A 524 -1.86 24.55 -28.69
CA ASN A 524 -2.05 24.98 -27.30
C ASN A 524 -2.80 26.32 -27.23
N ASN A 525 -3.98 26.41 -27.84
CA ASN A 525 -4.77 27.65 -27.90
C ASN A 525 -5.28 28.04 -26.51
N GLY A 526 -5.21 29.33 -26.20
CA GLY A 526 -5.60 29.85 -24.91
C GLY A 526 -7.08 30.25 -24.88
N LEU A 527 -7.62 30.39 -23.68
CA LEU A 527 -8.92 30.99 -23.43
C LEU A 527 -8.72 32.32 -22.70
N LEU A 528 -8.95 33.43 -23.40
CA LEU A 528 -8.85 34.76 -22.82
C LEU A 528 -10.00 34.99 -21.82
N LYS A 529 -9.66 35.13 -20.54
CA LYS A 529 -10.56 35.41 -19.42
C LYS A 529 -10.37 36.86 -18.97
N GLY A 530 -10.85 37.77 -19.82
CA GLY A 530 -10.68 39.21 -19.61
C GLY A 530 -9.35 39.75 -20.12
N GLY A 531 -9.34 41.00 -20.56
CA GLY A 531 -8.23 41.63 -21.28
C GLY A 531 -8.67 42.11 -22.67
N THR A 532 -7.87 42.98 -23.27
CA THR A 532 -8.16 43.59 -24.58
C THR A 532 -6.90 43.74 -25.41
N PHE A 533 -7.00 43.48 -26.71
CA PHE A 533 -5.91 43.78 -27.64
C PHE A 533 -5.89 45.28 -27.97
N VAL A 534 -4.72 45.90 -27.85
CA VAL A 534 -4.52 47.33 -28.05
C VAL A 534 -3.28 47.59 -28.90
N GLU A 535 -3.20 48.78 -29.49
CA GLU A 535 -2.01 49.27 -30.17
C GLU A 535 -1.50 50.50 -29.42
N GLU A 536 -0.29 50.44 -28.86
CA GLU A 536 0.34 51.54 -28.12
C GLU A 536 1.73 51.79 -28.68
N ALA A 537 2.00 53.04 -29.11
CA ALA A 537 3.28 53.44 -29.73
C ALA A 537 3.72 52.54 -30.90
N GLY A 538 2.75 52.08 -31.72
CA GLY A 538 2.99 51.19 -32.86
C GLY A 538 3.20 49.71 -32.50
N ILE A 539 3.08 49.34 -31.21
CA ILE A 539 3.18 47.96 -30.73
C ILE A 539 1.77 47.45 -30.45
N ARG A 540 1.35 46.42 -31.17
CA ARG A 540 0.14 45.66 -30.85
C ARG A 540 0.43 44.66 -29.74
N ALA A 541 -0.41 44.67 -28.71
CA ALA A 541 -0.20 43.92 -27.48
C ALA A 541 -1.53 43.53 -26.83
N LEU A 542 -1.49 42.48 -26.01
CA LEU A 542 -2.56 42.13 -25.08
C LEU A 542 -2.42 43.00 -23.83
N ARG A 543 -3.47 43.75 -23.50
CA ARG A 543 -3.61 44.48 -22.23
C ARG A 543 -4.34 43.60 -21.23
N LEU A 544 -3.68 43.30 -20.11
CA LEU A 544 -4.26 42.63 -18.96
C LEU A 544 -4.39 43.63 -17.81
N GLN A 545 -5.61 43.80 -17.31
CA GLN A 545 -5.97 44.68 -16.20
C GLN A 545 -7.19 44.07 -15.49
N ASN A 546 -7.49 44.52 -14.26
CA ASN A 546 -8.65 44.06 -13.47
C ASN A 546 -8.73 42.53 -13.29
N GLY A 547 -7.58 41.85 -13.23
CA GLY A 547 -7.51 40.40 -13.06
C GLY A 547 -7.75 39.58 -14.34
N GLY A 548 -7.71 40.21 -15.52
CA GLY A 548 -7.77 39.47 -16.79
C GLY A 548 -6.55 38.58 -16.99
N TYR A 549 -6.76 37.39 -17.57
CA TYR A 549 -5.69 36.40 -17.80
C TYR A 549 -6.02 35.49 -19.00
N VAL A 550 -5.05 34.69 -19.44
CA VAL A 550 -5.25 33.62 -20.42
C VAL A 550 -5.08 32.27 -19.73
N ASP A 551 -6.07 31.40 -19.86
CA ASP A 551 -6.03 30.02 -19.36
C ASP A 551 -5.67 29.06 -20.50
N ILE A 552 -4.68 28.21 -20.31
CA ILE A 552 -4.19 27.27 -21.32
C ILE A 552 -4.36 25.85 -20.75
N PRO A 553 -5.26 25.02 -21.33
CA PRO A 553 -5.44 23.63 -20.91
C PRO A 553 -4.14 22.83 -20.96
N SER A 554 -3.99 21.90 -20.03
CA SER A 554 -2.87 20.95 -20.05
C SER A 554 -2.87 20.13 -21.35
N SER A 555 -1.69 19.86 -21.88
CA SER A 555 -1.52 19.05 -23.10
C SER A 555 -0.20 18.28 -23.06
N PRO A 556 -0.06 17.17 -23.83
CA PRO A 556 1.19 16.42 -23.89
C PRO A 556 2.39 17.25 -24.33
N SER A 557 2.18 18.22 -25.24
CA SER A 557 3.26 19.11 -25.73
C SER A 557 3.74 20.15 -24.71
N LEU A 558 2.94 20.42 -23.67
CA LEU A 558 3.32 21.28 -22.55
C LEU A 558 3.92 20.47 -21.39
N ASN A 559 4.21 19.18 -21.57
CA ASN A 559 4.76 18.35 -20.51
C ASN A 559 6.20 18.76 -20.16
N ILE A 560 6.38 19.36 -18.99
CA ILE A 560 7.67 19.91 -18.55
C ILE A 560 8.53 18.93 -17.74
N SER A 561 8.03 17.71 -17.52
CA SER A 561 8.68 16.70 -16.68
C SER A 561 10.07 16.33 -17.20
N MET A 562 11.09 16.57 -16.39
CA MET A 562 12.49 16.25 -16.66
C MET A 562 12.97 16.83 -18.00
N MET A 563 12.51 18.04 -18.33
CA MET A 563 12.88 18.78 -19.53
C MET A 563 13.54 20.11 -19.17
N PRO A 564 14.66 20.47 -19.83
CA PRO A 564 15.09 21.86 -19.89
C PRO A 564 13.96 22.71 -20.49
N LEU A 565 13.78 23.90 -19.95
CA LEU A 565 12.68 24.78 -20.34
C LEU A 565 13.19 26.21 -20.49
N THR A 566 12.69 26.92 -21.50
CA THR A 566 12.97 28.35 -21.68
C THR A 566 11.66 29.10 -21.93
N ILE A 567 11.44 30.18 -21.19
CA ILE A 567 10.32 31.09 -21.36
C ILE A 567 10.90 32.41 -21.84
N GLU A 568 10.37 32.98 -22.91
CA GLU A 568 10.71 34.31 -23.39
C GLU A 568 9.42 35.13 -23.51
N VAL A 569 9.37 36.27 -22.86
CA VAL A 569 8.16 37.09 -22.81
C VAL A 569 8.53 38.57 -22.92
N SER A 570 7.82 39.29 -23.79
CA SER A 570 7.97 40.74 -23.94
C SER A 570 6.80 41.45 -23.28
N VAL A 571 7.08 42.20 -22.22
CA VAL A 571 6.07 42.85 -21.35
C VAL A 571 6.42 44.29 -21.03
N LYS A 572 5.39 45.09 -20.77
CA LYS A 572 5.47 46.41 -20.15
C LYS A 572 4.52 46.43 -18.94
N PRO A 573 5.05 46.23 -17.72
CA PRO A 573 4.25 46.22 -16.49
C PRO A 573 3.72 47.61 -16.15
N ASP A 574 2.44 47.72 -15.80
CA ASP A 574 1.81 48.93 -15.22
C ASP A 574 1.82 48.89 -13.68
N SER A 575 2.01 47.70 -13.09
CA SER A 575 2.05 47.45 -11.64
C SER A 575 3.42 46.91 -11.21
N PRO A 576 3.91 47.25 -10.00
CA PRO A 576 5.12 46.68 -9.45
C PRO A 576 4.96 45.23 -8.98
N ASN A 577 3.75 44.66 -9.01
CA ASN A 577 3.49 43.28 -8.63
C ASN A 577 2.57 42.59 -9.63
N GLY A 578 2.83 41.32 -9.91
CA GLY A 578 1.94 40.46 -10.70
C GLY A 578 2.65 39.29 -11.37
N VAL A 579 1.93 38.18 -11.56
CA VAL A 579 2.42 36.97 -12.22
C VAL A 579 2.27 37.08 -13.73
N ILE A 580 3.39 37.00 -14.45
CA ILE A 580 3.40 37.07 -15.91
C ILE A 580 2.94 35.73 -16.50
N VAL A 581 3.50 34.63 -16.00
CA VAL A 581 3.10 33.27 -16.38
C VAL A 581 3.38 32.30 -15.23
N ALA A 582 2.48 31.34 -15.03
CA ALA A 582 2.65 30.22 -14.11
C ALA A 582 2.16 28.91 -14.75
N HIS A 583 2.85 27.82 -14.47
CA HIS A 583 2.40 26.47 -14.81
C HIS A 583 2.73 25.53 -13.65
N GLY A 584 1.68 25.06 -12.98
CA GLY A 584 1.73 24.10 -11.88
C GLY A 584 1.21 24.63 -10.56
N GLY A 585 1.67 24.03 -9.45
CA GLY A 585 1.03 24.18 -8.14
C GLY A 585 1.91 23.98 -6.92
N GLU A 586 1.29 23.55 -5.81
CA GLU A 586 1.92 23.34 -4.50
C GLU A 586 2.98 22.22 -4.47
N SER A 587 2.98 21.33 -5.47
CA SER A 587 3.92 20.20 -5.57
C SER A 587 5.07 20.48 -6.55
N GLN A 588 4.75 20.93 -7.76
CA GLN A 588 5.70 21.15 -8.84
C GLN A 588 5.22 22.23 -9.83
N GLY A 589 6.16 22.94 -10.44
CA GLY A 589 5.85 23.94 -11.45
C GLY A 589 6.90 25.04 -11.59
N TYR A 590 6.60 26.04 -12.40
CA TYR A 590 7.37 27.28 -12.47
C TYR A 590 6.47 28.51 -12.52
N SER A 591 7.03 29.66 -12.13
CA SER A 591 6.39 30.95 -12.35
C SER A 591 7.41 32.06 -12.60
N LEU A 592 7.09 32.92 -13.56
CA LEU A 592 7.81 34.16 -13.86
C LEU A 592 6.89 35.33 -13.48
N TYR A 593 7.37 36.18 -12.58
CA TYR A 593 6.54 37.21 -11.97
C TYR A 593 7.34 38.44 -11.59
N ILE A 594 6.64 39.50 -11.20
CA ILE A 594 7.23 40.75 -10.74
C ILE A 594 6.78 40.98 -9.29
N GLU A 595 7.71 41.37 -8.44
CA GLU A 595 7.43 41.80 -7.08
C GLU A 595 8.26 43.03 -6.74
N LYS A 596 7.61 44.08 -6.22
CA LYS A 596 8.24 45.39 -5.94
C LYS A 596 9.03 45.95 -7.14
N GLY A 597 8.55 45.69 -8.35
CA GLY A 597 9.14 46.09 -9.63
C GLY A 597 10.28 45.20 -10.12
N MET A 598 10.73 44.23 -9.32
CA MET A 598 11.84 43.33 -9.66
C MET A 598 11.31 42.07 -10.35
N PRO A 599 11.89 41.63 -11.47
CA PRO A 599 11.54 40.34 -12.07
C PRO A 599 12.09 39.20 -11.22
N LYS A 600 11.27 38.16 -11.04
CA LYS A 600 11.58 36.96 -10.27
C LYS A 600 11.19 35.72 -11.04
N PHE A 601 11.99 34.68 -10.90
CA PHE A 601 11.69 33.36 -11.45
C PHE A 601 11.77 32.32 -10.34
N ALA A 602 10.67 31.60 -10.14
CA ALA A 602 10.56 30.55 -9.15
C ALA A 602 10.27 29.21 -9.82
N VAL A 603 10.95 28.17 -9.35
CA VAL A 603 10.71 26.78 -9.73
C VAL A 603 10.42 26.00 -8.46
N ARG A 604 9.34 25.22 -8.49
CA ARG A 604 8.98 24.29 -7.44
C ARG A 604 9.21 22.86 -7.94
N ALA A 605 9.95 22.08 -7.17
CA ALA A 605 10.21 20.67 -7.44
C ALA A 605 10.13 19.89 -6.13
N ASN A 606 9.24 18.89 -6.06
CA ASN A 606 8.96 18.13 -4.83
C ASN A 606 8.69 19.04 -3.63
N GLU A 607 7.78 20.01 -3.81
CA GLU A 607 7.37 20.99 -2.80
C GLU A 607 8.45 22.03 -2.41
N VAL A 608 9.70 21.85 -2.82
CA VAL A 608 10.80 22.78 -2.57
C VAL A 608 10.81 23.89 -3.62
N VAL A 609 10.76 25.15 -3.17
CA VAL A 609 10.84 26.33 -4.03
C VAL A 609 12.27 26.84 -4.10
N THR A 610 12.81 26.97 -5.31
CA THR A 610 13.98 27.80 -5.57
C THR A 610 13.57 29.04 -6.34
N GLU A 611 14.05 30.20 -5.89
CA GLU A 611 13.72 31.49 -6.46
C GLU A 611 14.99 32.29 -6.75
N ILE A 612 15.01 32.94 -7.91
CA ILE A 612 16.03 33.92 -8.28
C ILE A 612 15.37 35.28 -8.53
N VAL A 613 16.07 36.34 -8.15
CA VAL A 613 15.58 37.73 -8.20
C VAL A 613 16.54 38.54 -9.07
N GLY A 614 16.00 39.26 -10.05
CA GLY A 614 16.78 40.16 -10.90
C GLY A 614 17.43 41.31 -10.10
N THR A 615 18.33 42.04 -10.75
CA THR A 615 19.12 43.10 -10.09
C THR A 615 18.59 44.52 -10.28
N SER A 616 17.56 44.73 -11.12
CA SER A 616 16.98 46.06 -11.35
C SER A 616 15.49 45.99 -11.62
N ALA A 617 14.78 47.07 -11.23
CA ALA A 617 13.36 47.20 -11.46
C ALA A 617 13.05 47.48 -12.93
N ILE A 618 11.97 46.88 -13.45
CA ILE A 618 11.52 47.05 -14.83
C ILE A 618 10.91 48.45 -15.00
N LYS A 619 11.37 49.19 -16.02
CA LYS A 619 10.88 50.51 -16.38
C LYS A 619 10.54 50.53 -17.87
N GLY A 620 9.28 50.26 -18.21
CA GLY A 620 8.81 50.20 -19.59
C GLY A 620 8.85 48.79 -20.19
N TRP A 621 9.00 48.71 -21.51
CA TRP A 621 9.10 47.44 -22.22
C TRP A 621 10.40 46.73 -21.88
N VAL A 622 10.30 45.43 -21.62
CA VAL A 622 11.44 44.54 -21.38
C VAL A 622 11.13 43.17 -21.99
N THR A 623 12.16 42.50 -22.49
CA THR A 623 12.09 41.08 -22.82
C THR A 623 12.73 40.29 -21.70
N LEU A 624 11.93 39.50 -20.98
CA LEU A 624 12.41 38.60 -19.94
C LEU A 624 12.57 37.20 -20.52
N THR A 625 13.72 36.59 -20.25
CA THR A 625 13.96 35.18 -20.57
C THR A 625 14.27 34.43 -19.29
N ALA A 626 13.48 33.41 -18.96
CA ALA A 626 13.71 32.53 -17.81
C ALA A 626 14.03 31.12 -18.31
N ALA A 627 14.97 30.45 -17.66
CA ALA A 627 15.44 29.13 -18.08
C ALA A 627 15.60 28.17 -16.89
N ILE A 628 15.20 26.91 -17.13
CA ILE A 628 15.47 25.75 -16.28
C ILE A 628 16.41 24.82 -17.04
N ARG A 629 17.51 24.42 -16.42
CA ARG A 629 18.52 23.51 -16.95
C ARG A 629 18.85 22.45 -15.90
N GLU A 630 19.58 21.41 -16.29
CA GLU A 630 20.00 20.34 -15.36
C GLU A 630 20.78 20.87 -14.15
N ASN A 631 21.56 21.94 -14.35
CA ASN A 631 22.47 22.50 -13.36
C ASN A 631 21.94 23.76 -12.67
N GLY A 632 20.67 24.14 -12.88
CA GLY A 632 20.13 25.33 -12.25
C GLY A 632 19.08 26.08 -13.05
N ILE A 633 18.76 27.28 -12.54
CA ILE A 633 17.83 28.23 -13.14
C ILE A 633 18.52 29.57 -13.40
N SER A 634 18.11 30.26 -14.46
CA SER A 634 18.64 31.58 -14.83
C SER A 634 17.55 32.50 -15.36
N LEU A 635 17.79 33.81 -15.21
CA LEU A 635 16.88 34.88 -15.61
C LEU A 635 17.66 35.98 -16.32
N TYR A 636 17.14 36.44 -17.45
CA TYR A 636 17.73 37.45 -18.32
C TYR A 636 16.72 38.58 -18.56
N ALA A 637 17.23 39.81 -18.69
CA ALA A 637 16.48 40.95 -19.22
C ALA A 637 17.21 41.48 -20.46
N ASP A 638 16.48 41.59 -21.57
CA ASP A 638 16.96 42.04 -22.87
C ASP A 638 18.22 41.29 -23.34
N GLY A 639 18.29 39.99 -23.02
CA GLY A 639 19.40 39.09 -23.36
C GLY A 639 20.60 39.16 -22.42
N LYS A 640 20.59 40.02 -21.39
CA LYS A 640 21.62 40.06 -20.35
C LYS A 640 21.18 39.27 -19.12
N GLU A 641 22.04 38.39 -18.62
CA GLU A 641 21.78 37.65 -17.38
C GLU A 641 21.67 38.61 -16.20
N ILE A 642 20.59 38.50 -15.43
CA ILE A 642 20.31 39.32 -14.26
C ILE A 642 20.23 38.50 -12.96
N ALA A 643 20.09 37.17 -13.04
CA ALA A 643 20.15 36.27 -11.90
C ALA A 643 20.38 34.81 -12.33
N HIS A 644 21.03 34.01 -11.48
CA HIS A 644 21.14 32.56 -11.64
C HIS A 644 21.22 31.85 -10.28
N SER A 645 20.95 30.55 -10.26
CA SER A 645 21.18 29.66 -9.11
C SER A 645 21.44 28.24 -9.59
N ASN A 646 22.39 27.55 -8.95
CA ASN A 646 22.68 26.14 -9.20
C ASN A 646 21.91 25.18 -8.27
N ALA A 647 21.00 25.70 -7.44
CA ALA A 647 20.36 24.96 -6.35
C ALA A 647 19.10 24.16 -6.77
N THR A 648 18.80 24.06 -8.06
CA THR A 648 17.58 23.43 -8.59
C THR A 648 17.92 22.49 -9.75
N GLY A 649 17.22 21.37 -9.84
CA GLY A 649 17.25 20.48 -11.00
C GLY A 649 16.03 20.66 -11.91
N LEU A 650 15.89 19.78 -12.90
CA LEU A 650 14.67 19.73 -13.73
C LEU A 650 13.44 19.42 -12.88
N ILE A 651 12.27 19.88 -13.32
CA ILE A 651 11.00 19.62 -12.63
C ILE A 651 10.68 18.11 -12.76
N PRO A 652 10.47 17.36 -11.66
CA PRO A 652 10.48 15.90 -11.67
C PRO A 652 9.23 15.25 -12.27
N ALA A 653 8.10 15.95 -12.26
CA ALA A 653 6.83 15.47 -12.78
C ALA A 653 6.05 16.62 -13.43
N ASN A 654 5.14 16.29 -14.34
CA ASN A 654 4.32 17.30 -15.00
C ASN A 654 3.27 17.82 -14.00
N PRO A 655 2.98 19.13 -13.96
CA PRO A 655 1.87 19.62 -13.16
C PRO A 655 0.52 19.16 -13.72
N HIS A 656 -0.48 19.05 -12.84
CA HIS A 656 -1.84 18.66 -13.22
C HIS A 656 -2.71 19.89 -13.55
N GLU A 657 -2.27 21.08 -13.13
CA GLU A 657 -2.96 22.34 -13.35
C GLU A 657 -2.78 22.89 -14.77
N ASN A 658 -3.75 23.71 -15.20
CA ASN A 658 -3.61 24.50 -16.43
C ASN A 658 -2.47 25.52 -16.28
N MET A 659 -1.82 25.85 -17.40
CA MET A 659 -0.91 26.99 -17.46
C MET A 659 -1.71 28.29 -17.56
N GLN A 660 -1.26 29.33 -16.88
CA GLN A 660 -1.92 30.63 -16.86
C GLN A 660 -0.94 31.75 -17.21
N ILE A 661 -1.38 32.67 -18.07
CA ILE A 661 -0.65 33.89 -18.41
C ILE A 661 -1.41 35.07 -17.81
N GLY A 662 -0.72 35.86 -16.98
CA GLY A 662 -1.27 37.06 -16.33
C GLY A 662 -1.84 36.85 -14.94
N THR A 663 -1.83 35.63 -14.42
CA THR A 663 -2.22 35.30 -13.04
C THR A 663 -1.60 33.96 -12.64
N ASP A 664 -1.73 33.65 -11.35
CA ASP A 664 -1.65 32.29 -10.82
C ASP A 664 -2.88 32.16 -9.92
N ALA A 665 -4.03 31.80 -10.50
CA ALA A 665 -5.31 31.70 -9.80
C ALA A 665 -5.55 30.29 -9.22
N GLY A 666 -4.65 29.34 -9.52
CA GLY A 666 -4.64 27.99 -8.99
C GLY A 666 -3.90 27.87 -7.65
N SER A 667 -3.23 26.74 -7.46
CA SER A 667 -2.33 26.47 -6.34
C SER A 667 -0.99 27.18 -6.56
N GLN A 668 -0.44 27.78 -5.50
CA GLN A 668 0.67 28.73 -5.63
C GLN A 668 2.00 28.05 -5.99
N VAL A 669 2.62 28.45 -7.11
CA VAL A 669 3.96 27.95 -7.46
C VAL A 669 5.07 28.68 -6.69
N GLY A 670 5.16 30.01 -6.86
CA GLY A 670 6.25 30.85 -6.31
C GLY A 670 6.00 31.30 -4.87
N ASN A 671 6.73 32.33 -4.39
CA ASN A 671 6.55 32.92 -3.05
C ASN A 671 5.81 34.28 -3.09
N TYR A 672 4.65 34.34 -3.74
CA TYR A 672 3.80 35.55 -3.86
C TYR A 672 2.37 35.29 -3.39
N ARG A 673 1.59 36.33 -3.08
CA ARG A 673 0.19 36.15 -2.65
C ARG A 673 -0.77 35.96 -3.83
N THR A 674 -1.31 34.76 -3.99
CA THR A 674 -2.38 34.39 -4.94
C THR A 674 -3.66 35.22 -4.73
N PRO A 675 -4.37 35.65 -5.79
CA PRO A 675 -4.15 35.33 -7.21
C PRO A 675 -3.15 36.21 -7.98
N ALA A 676 -2.36 37.06 -7.30
CA ALA A 676 -1.28 37.89 -7.86
C ALA A 676 -1.45 38.35 -9.33
N PRO A 677 -2.56 39.01 -9.71
CA PRO A 677 -2.84 39.31 -11.11
C PRO A 677 -1.82 40.31 -11.69
N PHE A 678 -1.37 40.05 -12.91
CA PHE A 678 -0.55 40.99 -13.67
C PHE A 678 -1.39 42.11 -14.27
N SER A 679 -0.85 43.32 -14.18
CA SER A 679 -1.40 44.50 -14.83
C SER A 679 -0.35 45.10 -15.74
N GLY A 680 -0.62 45.17 -17.04
CA GLY A 680 0.30 45.69 -18.04
C GLY A 680 -0.01 45.24 -19.46
N LEU A 681 0.97 45.43 -20.34
CA LEU A 681 0.93 44.99 -21.73
C LEU A 681 1.87 43.80 -21.95
N MET A 682 1.44 42.87 -22.81
CA MET A 682 2.26 41.77 -23.29
C MET A 682 2.26 41.76 -24.81
N ARG A 683 3.44 41.81 -25.43
CA ARG A 683 3.58 41.78 -26.90
C ARG A 683 3.56 40.35 -27.42
N TYR A 684 4.31 39.46 -26.77
CA TYR A 684 4.34 38.04 -27.09
C TYR A 684 4.83 37.21 -25.90
N ILE A 685 4.56 35.91 -25.94
CA ILE A 685 5.20 34.90 -25.09
C ILE A 685 5.54 33.66 -25.90
N ARG A 686 6.70 33.07 -25.61
CA ARG A 686 7.17 31.82 -26.19
C ARG A 686 7.71 30.89 -25.13
N ILE A 687 7.42 29.61 -25.28
CA ILE A 687 7.94 28.55 -24.40
C ILE A 687 8.58 27.48 -25.26
N TRP A 688 9.78 27.07 -24.86
CA TRP A 688 10.52 25.97 -25.48
C TRP A 688 10.82 24.89 -24.45
N LEU A 689 10.76 23.65 -24.91
CA LEU A 689 11.27 22.49 -24.20
C LEU A 689 12.52 21.96 -24.92
N GLY A 690 13.51 21.53 -24.14
CA GLY A 690 14.82 21.11 -24.63
C GLY A 690 15.90 22.17 -24.48
N GLU A 691 17.14 21.77 -24.76
CA GLU A 691 18.30 22.65 -24.62
C GLU A 691 18.27 23.79 -25.65
N ARG A 692 18.28 25.03 -25.16
CA ARG A 692 18.35 26.24 -25.99
C ARG A 692 19.44 27.16 -25.48
N LYS A 693 20.34 27.58 -26.37
CA LYS A 693 21.25 28.69 -26.08
C LYS A 693 20.45 29.98 -26.05
N ILE A 694 20.60 30.74 -24.97
CA ILE A 694 20.05 32.09 -24.88
C ILE A 694 21.07 32.98 -25.58
N GLU A 695 20.76 33.35 -26.82
CA GLU A 695 21.59 34.30 -27.55
C GLU A 695 21.40 35.70 -26.94
N PRO A 696 22.47 36.52 -26.84
CA PRO A 696 22.31 37.92 -26.54
C PRO A 696 21.33 38.51 -27.54
N SER A 697 20.35 39.30 -27.08
CA SER A 697 19.44 39.95 -28.00
C SER A 697 20.29 40.70 -29.03
N ALA A 698 20.06 40.44 -30.31
CA ALA A 698 20.57 41.29 -31.37
C ALA A 698 19.87 42.62 -31.18
N GLY A 699 20.45 43.47 -30.33
CA GLY A 699 19.90 44.79 -30.07
C GLY A 699 19.77 45.49 -31.40
N GLN A 700 18.56 45.89 -31.75
CA GLN A 700 18.32 47.10 -32.52
C GLN A 700 16.86 47.57 -32.31
N PRO A 701 16.64 48.89 -32.36
CA PRO A 701 15.42 49.56 -31.91
C PRO A 701 14.19 49.29 -32.79
#